data_AF-A0A084AFV8-F1
#
_entry.id   AF-A0A084AFV8-F1
#
_cell.length_a   1.000
_cell.length_b   1.000
_cell.length_c   1.000
_cell.angle_alpha   90.00
_cell.angle_beta   90.00
_cell.angle_gamma   90.00
#
_symmetry.space_group_name_H-M   'P 1'
#
loop_
_entity.id
_entity.type
_entity.pdbx_description
1 polymer ?
#
loop_
_entity_poly.entity_id
_entity_poly.type
_entity_poly.pdbx_seq_one_letter_code
_entity_poly.pdbx_strand_id
1 'polypeptide(L)'
;QTPRLRQAACLACRRSKIKCNWDPDDERCKRCARLDTECMRLVYQPGRQKGIKNKRRGLDKALYQIDQAVKRAQSGSQEDHQVLDQLRRYLKSNASDRLNSSSSVLPNGSAGPAPDADADETMSDEKDDEDDEDIVPHIIQGNGDTLAINDAENPLQLLARASYLQAPRESRHGKSPQSAQSTAAAKPKSPANELQAFFAPARANLDVGDDIDPISLGLVSDEEAESLFTFFYQNLAHTRWGLDPRLYTTAFTRSRSAFLFTSILAASALFMPSCAALSKRLSNHAKGLAHRVFTHRHKSVEIVLAFLVNIPWMFPGKQSTDDETCTYISMATTVATDMSLHKSILSLDMLELNARLGITRADDLDPRAALAIDGFSELDPQSDMGRLLLRSRERCWISFMSLARGRPFSVPITRSLKDCDNWPHSDLADPQDGPLVSMAVLRRDLDGLFAAVRALCDESLNPSIDGSLVCESIQGAIERFFEQWFTAWATSIKHIDGRLPPYVEILVTHTRLSIYGGVINHPTAPLEVRRFFHTAGLSSALSVMRVAIQGEPQLQSMPNNTAIMISFAACFALTLSAHAAGESALAPSVRNLIEETATVLIRIGSVTKHRNGLSVLYGEYLKQIVKRSGKHSEAPKTNTFESILGTEAPQNTLPVPTTLPDQDPLWSETFQFSAMSDAQIQHILNQPGNDLAPSFDGVSWEDMTNFEWLYWPDIGI
;
A
#
# COMPACT_ATOMS: atom_id res chain seq x y z
N GLN A 1 29.12 -64.94 15.85
CA GLN A 1 30.18 -64.02 15.35
C GLN A 1 30.15 -62.78 16.21
N THR A 2 31.29 -62.29 16.69
CA THR A 2 31.36 -61.03 17.46
C THR A 2 31.13 -59.81 16.55
N PRO A 3 30.41 -58.77 17.01
CA PRO A 3 30.12 -57.60 16.18
C PRO A 3 31.40 -56.77 15.97
N ARG A 4 31.85 -56.65 14.72
CA ARG A 4 32.98 -55.77 14.37
C ARG A 4 32.64 -54.32 14.71
N LEU A 5 33.41 -53.73 15.64
CA LEU A 5 33.37 -52.31 15.96
C LEU A 5 33.54 -51.47 14.68
N ARG A 6 32.65 -50.49 14.46
CA ARG A 6 32.68 -49.61 13.28
C ARG A 6 33.79 -48.57 13.45
N GLN A 7 35.00 -48.92 13.03
CA GLN A 7 36.16 -48.03 13.09
C GLN A 7 36.16 -47.02 11.92
N ALA A 8 36.76 -45.84 12.14
CA ALA A 8 36.98 -44.84 11.09
C ALA A 8 38.08 -45.26 10.09
N ALA A 9 38.06 -44.68 8.89
CA ALA A 9 39.20 -44.71 7.96
C ALA A 9 40.28 -43.70 8.40
N CYS A 10 41.56 -44.03 8.23
CA CYS A 10 42.65 -43.08 8.45
C CYS A 10 42.60 -41.90 7.46
N LEU A 11 43.23 -40.78 7.81
CA LEU A 11 43.14 -39.53 7.05
C LEU A 11 43.68 -39.67 5.62
N ALA A 12 44.76 -40.43 5.40
CA ALA A 12 45.30 -40.71 4.08
C ALA A 12 44.31 -41.46 3.17
N CYS A 13 43.73 -42.57 3.64
CA CYS A 13 42.69 -43.30 2.91
C CYS A 13 41.44 -42.44 2.66
N ARG A 14 41.04 -41.62 3.64
CA ARG A 14 39.88 -40.72 3.55
C ARG A 14 40.09 -39.61 2.52
N ARG A 15 41.27 -38.97 2.48
CA ARG A 15 41.65 -37.98 1.45
C ARG A 15 41.66 -38.62 0.05
N SER A 16 42.22 -39.84 -0.08
CA SER A 16 42.18 -40.61 -1.34
C SER A 16 40.81 -41.20 -1.71
N LYS A 17 39.76 -41.05 -0.89
CA LYS A 17 38.42 -41.67 -1.07
C LYS A 17 38.42 -43.21 -1.28
N ILE A 18 39.41 -43.93 -0.76
CA ILE A 18 39.53 -45.40 -0.92
C ILE A 18 39.35 -46.16 0.40
N LYS A 19 39.06 -47.46 0.30
CA LYS A 19 38.81 -48.34 1.45
C LYS A 19 40.06 -48.46 2.35
N CYS A 20 39.90 -48.13 3.62
CA CYS A 20 40.92 -48.32 4.64
C CYS A 20 40.78 -49.73 5.24
N ASN A 21 41.73 -50.62 4.93
CA ASN A 21 41.82 -51.94 5.53
C ASN A 21 42.84 -51.89 6.68
N TRP A 22 42.36 -52.08 7.91
CA TRP A 22 43.12 -52.05 9.15
C TRP A 22 43.03 -53.43 9.83
N ASP A 23 44.11 -53.92 10.42
CA ASP A 23 44.09 -55.11 11.29
C ASP A 23 44.31 -54.69 12.75
N PRO A 24 43.63 -55.30 13.74
CA PRO A 24 43.68 -54.82 15.13
C PRO A 24 45.08 -54.84 15.75
N ASP A 25 45.91 -55.79 15.32
CA ASP A 25 47.25 -56.07 15.86
C ASP A 25 48.36 -55.26 15.17
N ASP A 26 48.00 -54.34 14.26
CA ASP A 26 48.92 -53.54 13.42
C ASP A 26 48.58 -52.05 13.55
N GLU A 27 49.56 -51.21 13.93
CA GLU A 27 49.36 -49.77 14.18
C GLU A 27 49.17 -48.94 12.91
N ARG A 28 49.28 -49.54 11.72
CA ARG A 28 49.10 -48.86 10.42
C ARG A 28 48.14 -49.65 9.53
N CYS A 29 47.33 -48.94 8.75
CA CYS A 29 46.49 -49.60 7.74
C CYS A 29 47.37 -50.18 6.61
N LYS A 30 46.97 -51.32 6.04
CA LYS A 30 47.81 -52.09 5.08
C LYS A 30 48.21 -51.35 3.80
N ARG A 31 47.53 -50.23 3.48
CA ARG A 31 47.95 -49.32 2.40
C ARG A 31 49.03 -48.33 2.86
N CYS A 32 48.90 -47.76 4.07
CA CYS A 32 49.83 -46.76 4.57
C CYS A 32 51.16 -47.38 4.98
N ALA A 33 51.16 -48.62 5.50
CA ALA A 33 52.38 -49.41 5.67
C ALA A 33 53.09 -49.66 4.32
N ARG A 34 52.35 -50.13 3.30
CA ARG A 34 52.87 -50.41 1.95
C ARG A 34 53.38 -49.19 1.16
N LEU A 35 52.93 -47.99 1.49
CA LEU A 35 53.32 -46.73 0.84
C LEU A 35 54.22 -45.88 1.74
N ASP A 36 54.70 -46.45 2.85
CA ASP A 36 55.32 -45.79 4.01
C ASP A 36 54.83 -44.35 4.28
N THR A 37 53.51 -44.20 4.40
CA THR A 37 52.83 -42.92 4.64
C THR A 37 52.23 -42.87 6.04
N GLU A 38 52.16 -41.67 6.60
CA GLU A 38 51.60 -41.41 7.92
C GLU A 38 50.14 -41.89 8.03
N CYS A 39 49.81 -42.66 9.08
CA CYS A 39 48.53 -43.35 9.19
C CYS A 39 47.56 -42.77 10.24
N MET A 40 47.63 -41.45 10.49
CA MET A 40 46.76 -40.79 11.48
C MET A 40 45.28 -41.17 11.35
N ARG A 41 44.69 -41.61 12.48
CA ARG A 41 43.32 -42.10 12.58
C ARG A 41 42.58 -41.34 13.69
N LEU A 42 41.54 -40.59 13.34
CA LEU A 42 40.72 -39.87 14.30
C LEU A 42 39.67 -40.79 14.94
N VAL A 43 39.24 -40.44 16.15
CA VAL A 43 38.14 -41.10 16.88
C VAL A 43 36.89 -41.17 16.00
N TYR A 44 36.22 -42.33 15.98
CA TYR A 44 35.00 -42.53 15.19
C TYR A 44 33.83 -41.74 15.79
N GLN A 45 33.63 -40.52 15.28
CA GLN A 45 32.37 -39.80 15.45
C GLN A 45 31.38 -40.30 14.38
N PRO A 46 30.25 -40.95 14.76
CA PRO A 46 29.24 -41.36 13.80
C PRO A 46 28.56 -40.14 13.18
N GLY A 47 28.76 -39.94 11.88
CA GLY A 47 28.06 -38.90 11.12
C GLY A 47 26.54 -39.06 11.20
N ARG A 48 25.81 -37.94 11.13
CA ARG A 48 24.34 -37.83 11.28
C ARG A 48 23.59 -39.02 10.68
N GLN A 49 23.01 -39.86 11.54
CA GLN A 49 22.07 -40.89 11.11
C GLN A 49 20.86 -40.24 10.42
N LYS A 50 20.55 -40.66 9.18
CA LYS A 50 19.26 -40.39 8.55
C LYS A 50 18.19 -41.19 9.32
N GLY A 51 17.19 -40.51 9.88
CA GLY A 51 15.99 -41.16 10.45
C GLY A 51 15.49 -40.60 11.79
N ILE A 52 16.39 -40.21 12.70
CA ILE A 52 15.96 -39.84 14.07
C ILE A 52 15.48 -38.38 14.14
N LYS A 53 14.17 -38.20 14.41
CA LYS A 53 13.55 -36.90 14.69
C LYS A 53 13.90 -36.41 16.10
N ASN A 54 15.00 -35.68 16.24
CA ASN A 54 15.33 -34.96 17.47
C ASN A 54 14.30 -33.82 17.69
N LYS A 55 13.26 -34.07 18.51
CA LYS A 55 12.04 -33.26 18.59
C LYS A 55 12.19 -31.89 19.30
N ARG A 56 13.36 -31.59 19.89
CA ARG A 56 13.71 -30.28 20.50
C ARG A 56 15.18 -29.95 20.24
N ARG A 57 15.53 -28.68 20.07
CA ARG A 57 16.91 -28.17 19.85
C ARG A 57 17.08 -26.79 20.48
N GLY A 58 18.33 -26.37 20.72
CA GLY A 58 18.63 -25.02 21.22
C GLY A 58 17.90 -24.69 22.51
N LEU A 59 17.26 -23.51 22.54
CA LEU A 59 16.50 -23.01 23.69
C LEU A 59 15.41 -23.97 24.19
N ASP A 60 14.68 -24.67 23.30
CA ASP A 60 13.68 -25.68 23.71
C ASP A 60 14.27 -26.81 24.56
N LYS A 61 15.54 -27.15 24.33
CA LYS A 61 16.23 -28.18 25.10
C LYS A 61 16.68 -27.61 26.45
N ALA A 62 17.19 -26.38 26.48
CA ALA A 62 17.54 -25.70 27.72
C ALA A 62 16.32 -25.49 28.62
N LEU A 63 15.22 -24.94 28.09
CA LEU A 63 13.95 -24.77 28.79
C LEU A 63 13.37 -26.11 29.29
N TYR A 64 13.43 -27.18 28.50
CA TYR A 64 13.00 -28.51 28.96
C TYR A 64 13.92 -29.10 30.05
N GLN A 65 15.22 -28.79 30.03
CA GLN A 65 16.15 -29.20 31.09
C GLN A 65 15.94 -28.37 32.37
N ILE A 66 15.61 -27.09 32.27
CA ILE A 66 15.21 -26.22 33.40
C ILE A 66 13.88 -26.70 33.99
N ASP A 67 12.88 -26.98 33.15
CA ASP A 67 11.58 -27.54 33.58
C ASP A 67 11.73 -28.89 34.31
N GLN A 68 12.59 -29.79 33.80
CA GLN A 68 12.93 -31.02 34.51
C GLN A 68 13.73 -30.77 35.81
N ALA A 69 14.58 -29.76 35.88
CA ALA A 69 15.33 -29.42 37.08
C ALA A 69 14.41 -28.86 38.18
N VAL A 70 13.51 -27.92 37.84
CA VAL A 70 12.51 -27.37 38.76
C VAL A 70 11.59 -28.47 39.29
N LYS A 71 11.12 -29.38 38.43
CA LYS A 71 10.30 -30.53 38.83
C LYS A 71 11.05 -31.57 39.70
N ARG A 72 12.39 -31.58 39.69
CA ARG A 72 13.21 -32.42 40.60
C ARG A 72 13.51 -31.71 41.92
N ALA A 73 13.77 -30.40 41.90
CA ALA A 73 13.95 -29.61 43.12
C ALA A 73 12.70 -29.67 44.03
N GLN A 74 11.50 -29.77 43.44
CA GLN A 74 10.25 -30.02 44.18
C GLN A 74 10.16 -31.39 44.87
N SER A 75 11.05 -32.34 44.56
CA SER A 75 11.13 -33.67 45.19
C SER A 75 12.26 -33.82 46.23
N GLY A 76 13.05 -32.75 46.47
CA GLY A 76 13.94 -32.61 47.63
C GLY A 76 15.10 -33.61 47.73
N SER A 77 16.27 -33.27 47.17
CA SER A 77 17.50 -34.05 47.34
C SER A 77 18.70 -33.16 47.72
N GLN A 78 19.67 -33.72 48.44
CA GLN A 78 20.70 -32.91 49.10
C GLN A 78 21.81 -32.40 48.16
N GLU A 79 21.82 -32.81 46.89
CA GLU A 79 22.82 -32.40 45.88
C GLU A 79 22.53 -31.01 45.28
N ASP A 80 21.28 -30.53 45.34
CA ASP A 80 20.82 -29.31 44.68
C ASP A 80 21.55 -28.02 45.15
N HIS A 81 22.07 -28.00 46.38
CA HIS A 81 22.81 -26.84 46.91
C HIS A 81 24.14 -26.57 46.18
N GLN A 82 24.86 -27.61 45.72
CA GLN A 82 26.15 -27.38 45.06
C GLN A 82 25.99 -26.72 43.68
N VAL A 83 24.93 -27.06 42.95
CA VAL A 83 24.62 -26.46 41.64
C VAL A 83 24.16 -25.00 41.81
N LEU A 84 23.31 -24.73 42.79
CA LEU A 84 22.87 -23.36 43.12
C LEU A 84 24.03 -22.47 43.57
N ASP A 85 24.96 -22.98 44.37
CA ASP A 85 26.14 -22.21 44.81
C ASP A 85 27.24 -22.09 43.74
N GLN A 86 27.30 -22.98 42.75
CA GLN A 86 28.08 -22.74 41.53
C GLN A 86 27.45 -21.60 40.70
N LEU A 87 26.13 -21.60 40.51
CA LEU A 87 25.43 -20.50 39.80
C LEU A 87 25.65 -19.15 40.50
N ARG A 88 25.51 -19.11 41.84
CA ARG A 88 25.77 -17.91 42.65
C ARG A 88 27.23 -17.45 42.56
N ARG A 89 28.20 -18.35 42.42
CA ARG A 89 29.61 -17.99 42.22
C ARG A 89 29.84 -17.35 40.84
N TYR A 90 29.29 -17.91 39.77
CA TYR A 90 29.36 -17.31 38.43
C TYR A 90 28.66 -15.94 38.33
N LEU A 91 27.58 -15.74 39.08
CA LEU A 91 26.92 -14.42 39.16
C LEU A 91 27.75 -13.41 39.98
N LYS A 92 28.43 -13.84 41.05
CA LYS A 92 29.27 -12.96 41.88
C LYS A 92 30.62 -12.59 41.24
N SER A 93 31.25 -13.47 40.46
CA SER A 93 32.49 -13.12 39.72
C SER A 93 32.24 -11.93 38.79
N ASN A 94 31.19 -12.01 37.97
CA ASN A 94 30.89 -11.03 36.95
C ASN A 94 30.40 -9.68 37.51
N ALA A 95 29.97 -9.64 38.78
CA ALA A 95 29.66 -8.41 39.50
C ALA A 95 30.90 -7.73 40.10
N SER A 96 31.92 -8.51 40.50
CA SER A 96 33.11 -7.99 41.20
C SER A 96 34.05 -7.23 40.26
N ASP A 97 34.21 -7.71 39.01
CA ASP A 97 35.09 -7.08 38.00
C ASP A 97 34.64 -5.69 37.53
N ARG A 98 33.42 -5.24 37.91
CA ARG A 98 32.89 -3.91 37.57
C ARG A 98 33.06 -2.85 38.67
N LEU A 99 33.51 -3.21 39.87
CA LEU A 99 33.58 -2.30 41.03
C LEU A 99 35.00 -1.85 41.42
N ASN A 100 36.04 -2.38 40.77
CA ASN A 100 37.43 -2.20 41.19
C ASN A 100 38.21 -1.08 40.46
N SER A 101 37.52 -0.08 39.91
CA SER A 101 38.15 1.04 39.15
C SER A 101 37.70 2.44 39.58
N SER A 102 37.18 2.63 40.79
CA SER A 102 36.96 3.97 41.38
C SER A 102 36.73 3.92 42.89
N SER A 103 37.80 4.06 43.70
CA SER A 103 37.68 4.36 45.15
C SER A 103 38.97 4.94 45.76
N SER A 104 39.09 6.27 45.70
CA SER A 104 39.96 7.08 46.57
C SER A 104 39.49 8.56 46.50
N VAL A 105 39.34 9.32 47.59
CA VAL A 105 39.41 8.98 49.02
C VAL A 105 38.63 10.05 49.86
N LEU A 106 37.75 9.61 50.77
CA LEU A 106 37.21 10.36 51.95
C LEU A 106 36.42 11.70 51.65
N PRO A 107 35.90 12.43 52.69
CA PRO A 107 34.78 12.00 53.55
C PRO A 107 33.70 13.10 53.83
N ASN A 108 32.48 12.73 54.26
CA ASN A 108 31.89 13.18 55.56
C ASN A 108 30.39 12.83 55.80
N GLY A 109 30.08 12.57 57.08
CA GLY A 109 29.14 13.36 57.90
C GLY A 109 27.66 13.50 57.51
N SER A 110 26.78 12.92 58.33
CA SER A 110 25.33 13.13 58.28
C SER A 110 24.76 13.81 59.56
N ALA A 111 23.95 14.85 59.32
CA ALA A 111 22.84 15.39 60.14
C ALA A 111 23.02 15.67 61.66
N GLY A 112 22.85 16.95 62.03
CA GLY A 112 22.46 17.46 63.35
C GLY A 112 21.52 18.68 63.16
N PRO A 113 20.63 19.03 64.11
CA PRO A 113 19.38 19.76 63.78
C PRO A 113 19.40 21.30 63.84
N ALA A 114 18.30 21.86 63.32
CA ALA A 114 17.72 23.21 63.35
C ALA A 114 17.89 24.01 64.69
N PRO A 115 17.71 25.37 64.75
CA PRO A 115 16.65 26.10 64.03
C PRO A 115 16.84 27.61 63.66
N ASP A 116 15.72 28.19 63.15
CA ASP A 116 15.23 29.59 63.23
C ASP A 116 15.76 30.73 62.32
N ALA A 117 14.89 31.75 62.21
CA ALA A 117 15.03 33.12 61.67
C ALA A 117 14.84 33.39 60.15
N ASP A 118 13.59 33.70 59.80
CA ASP A 118 13.10 34.90 59.06
C ASP A 118 13.49 35.27 57.60
N ALA A 119 12.49 35.93 56.99
CA ALA A 119 12.57 37.00 55.98
C ALA A 119 12.92 36.71 54.50
N ASP A 120 11.84 36.43 53.75
CA ASP A 120 11.35 37.28 52.65
C ASP A 120 12.03 37.26 51.25
N GLU A 121 11.29 37.79 50.27
CA GLU A 121 11.57 37.72 48.83
C GLU A 121 12.59 38.79 48.35
N THR A 122 13.43 38.48 47.35
CA THR A 122 13.21 38.96 45.96
C THR A 122 14.34 38.61 44.97
N MET A 123 13.92 38.58 43.70
CA MET A 123 14.67 38.45 42.44
C MET A 123 15.84 39.43 42.26
N SER A 124 16.89 38.98 41.55
CA SER A 124 17.64 39.81 40.59
C SER A 124 18.36 38.95 39.54
N ASP A 125 18.31 39.37 38.27
CA ASP A 125 19.00 38.71 37.15
C ASP A 125 20.52 38.89 37.20
N GLU A 126 21.25 37.96 36.56
CA GLU A 126 22.45 38.29 35.77
C GLU A 126 22.65 37.25 34.65
N LYS A 127 23.53 37.52 33.68
CA LYS A 127 23.48 36.94 32.32
C LYS A 127 24.76 36.22 31.90
N ASP A 128 24.70 35.67 30.67
CA ASP A 128 25.80 35.35 29.75
C ASP A 128 26.66 34.13 30.22
N ASP A 129 27.14 33.21 29.37
CA ASP A 129 27.31 33.18 27.91
C ASP A 129 26.77 31.87 27.28
N GLU A 130 26.62 31.85 25.94
CA GLU A 130 26.37 30.63 25.14
C GLU A 130 27.71 29.93 24.78
N ASP A 131 27.83 28.62 25.02
CA ASP A 131 28.98 27.80 24.60
C ASP A 131 28.50 26.51 23.90
N ASP A 132 29.17 26.14 22.81
CA ASP A 132 28.63 25.29 21.72
C ASP A 132 28.86 23.77 21.99
N GLU A 133 27.86 23.06 22.52
CA GLU A 133 27.94 21.60 22.74
C GLU A 133 27.47 20.77 21.54
N ASP A 134 28.41 20.10 20.86
CA ASP A 134 28.21 19.03 19.87
C ASP A 134 27.06 18.07 20.28
N ILE A 135 25.87 18.18 19.66
CA ILE A 135 24.69 17.35 20.00
C ILE A 135 24.88 15.89 19.55
N VAL A 136 25.57 15.11 20.38
CA VAL A 136 25.55 13.64 20.30
C VAL A 136 24.15 13.18 20.76
N PRO A 137 23.37 12.48 19.93
CA PRO A 137 21.98 12.16 20.25
C PRO A 137 21.88 11.28 21.51
N HIS A 138 21.22 11.81 22.55
CA HIS A 138 21.00 11.18 23.87
C HIS A 138 20.08 9.95 23.81
N ILE A 139 20.58 8.87 23.20
CA ILE A 139 19.88 7.58 23.03
C ILE A 139 20.42 6.50 24.00
N ILE A 140 21.43 6.83 24.82
CA ILE A 140 22.12 5.90 25.73
C ILE A 140 22.19 6.43 27.17
N GLN A 141 21.01 6.67 27.78
CA GLN A 141 20.88 6.89 29.22
C GLN A 141 19.54 6.36 29.77
N GLY A 142 19.19 5.13 29.37
CA GLY A 142 18.14 4.36 30.05
C GLY A 142 18.65 3.75 31.35
N ASN A 143 17.84 3.79 32.42
CA ASN A 143 18.19 3.21 33.72
C ASN A 143 18.46 1.70 33.64
N GLY A 144 19.38 1.22 34.48
CA GLY A 144 20.07 -0.08 34.31
C GLY A 144 19.28 -1.37 34.55
N ASP A 145 17.95 -1.33 34.70
CA ASP A 145 17.12 -2.51 34.99
C ASP A 145 16.38 -3.09 33.76
N THR A 146 16.36 -2.40 32.62
CA THR A 146 15.60 -2.84 31.44
C THR A 146 16.36 -3.89 30.64
N LEU A 147 16.11 -5.17 30.90
CA LEU A 147 16.65 -6.32 30.15
C LEU A 147 16.18 -6.43 28.67
N ALA A 148 15.32 -5.53 28.21
CA ALA A 148 14.76 -5.57 26.86
C ALA A 148 15.68 -4.93 25.82
N ILE A 149 15.89 -5.63 24.69
CA ILE A 149 16.51 -5.05 23.49
C ILE A 149 15.43 -4.23 22.76
N ASN A 150 15.07 -3.08 23.34
CA ASN A 150 14.12 -2.16 22.75
C ASN A 150 14.64 -1.62 21.40
N ASP A 151 13.70 -1.30 20.51
CA ASP A 151 13.94 -0.59 19.25
C ASP A 151 14.86 -1.36 18.27
N ALA A 152 14.67 -2.69 18.22
CA ALA A 152 15.39 -3.62 17.34
C ALA A 152 14.41 -4.64 16.67
N GLU A 153 13.49 -4.13 15.85
CA GLU A 153 12.46 -4.92 15.16
C GLU A 153 13.05 -5.94 14.15
N ASN A 154 14.23 -5.65 13.61
CA ASN A 154 14.91 -6.47 12.62
C ASN A 154 16.36 -6.78 13.07
N PRO A 155 16.87 -8.02 12.92
CA PRO A 155 18.27 -8.35 13.16
C PRO A 155 19.29 -7.42 12.45
N LEU A 156 18.94 -6.86 11.29
CA LEU A 156 19.78 -5.88 10.59
C LEU A 156 19.86 -4.53 11.33
N GLN A 157 18.77 -4.07 11.93
CA GLN A 157 18.70 -2.86 12.77
C GLN A 157 19.54 -3.04 14.05
N LEU A 158 19.55 -4.25 14.62
CA LEU A 158 20.42 -4.59 15.75
C LEU A 158 21.91 -4.56 15.37
N LEU A 159 22.28 -5.07 14.19
CA LEU A 159 23.65 -5.00 13.68
C LEU A 159 24.07 -3.55 13.37
N ALA A 160 23.18 -2.73 12.81
CA ALA A 160 23.40 -1.31 12.62
C ALA A 160 23.67 -0.59 13.96
N ARG A 161 22.80 -0.83 14.96
CA ARG A 161 22.96 -0.27 16.32
C ARG A 161 24.28 -0.74 16.99
N ALA A 162 24.74 -1.96 16.71
CA ALA A 162 26.01 -2.46 17.23
C ALA A 162 27.25 -1.74 16.68
N SER A 163 27.17 -1.11 15.50
CA SER A 163 28.29 -0.33 14.94
C SER A 163 28.61 0.92 15.77
N TYR A 164 27.60 1.56 16.36
CA TYR A 164 27.80 2.70 17.28
C TYR A 164 28.62 2.34 18.52
N LEU A 165 28.60 1.07 18.96
CA LEU A 165 29.40 0.59 20.08
C LEU A 165 30.89 0.37 19.72
N GLN A 166 31.24 0.47 18.43
CA GLN A 166 32.59 0.22 17.90
C GLN A 166 33.31 1.51 17.45
N ALA A 167 32.64 2.66 17.51
CA ALA A 167 33.25 3.95 17.18
C ALA A 167 34.33 4.35 18.22
N PRO A 168 35.60 4.54 17.83
CA PRO A 168 36.65 4.88 18.78
C PRO A 168 36.48 6.29 19.38
N ARG A 169 36.52 6.40 20.71
CA ARG A 169 36.57 7.68 21.45
C ARG A 169 38.01 8.24 21.47
N GLU A 170 38.58 8.52 20.30
CA GLU A 170 39.98 8.94 20.19
C GLU A 170 40.19 10.46 20.38
N SER A 171 40.48 10.81 21.64
CA SER A 171 41.28 11.97 22.07
C SER A 171 40.91 13.38 21.53
N ARG A 172 39.99 14.08 22.22
CA ARG A 172 39.99 15.56 22.26
C ARG A 172 41.22 16.08 23.04
N HIS A 173 42.39 16.17 22.40
CA HIS A 173 43.55 16.94 22.88
C HIS A 173 44.11 17.75 21.70
N GLY A 174 44.00 19.08 21.78
CA GLY A 174 44.00 19.94 20.60
C GLY A 174 45.32 20.60 20.21
N LYS A 175 45.29 21.25 19.05
CA LYS A 175 46.00 22.51 18.76
C LYS A 175 45.30 23.28 17.63
N SER A 176 45.48 24.60 17.65
CA SER A 176 44.70 25.64 16.95
C SER A 176 44.56 25.47 15.42
N PRO A 177 43.44 25.87 14.80
CA PRO A 177 43.25 25.81 13.35
C PRO A 177 43.87 27.02 12.61
N GLN A 178 44.56 26.75 11.49
CA GLN A 178 44.84 27.77 10.47
C GLN A 178 44.81 27.17 9.04
N SER A 179 44.13 27.87 8.14
CA SER A 179 44.18 27.79 6.68
C SER A 179 43.95 26.42 6.00
N ALA A 180 42.76 26.25 5.40
CA ALA A 180 42.55 25.35 4.25
C ALA A 180 41.38 25.81 3.38
N GLN A 181 41.62 26.75 2.46
CA GLN A 181 40.80 26.85 1.24
C GLN A 181 41.23 25.75 0.24
N SER A 182 40.35 25.49 -0.73
CA SER A 182 40.57 24.76 -1.99
C SER A 182 40.40 23.23 -2.05
N THR A 183 39.77 22.81 -3.15
CA THR A 183 39.72 21.48 -3.79
C THR A 183 39.18 20.27 -2.99
N ALA A 184 38.05 19.76 -3.47
CA ALA A 184 37.50 18.45 -3.09
C ALA A 184 38.30 17.29 -3.72
N ALA A 185 39.52 17.07 -3.21
CA ALA A 185 40.27 15.85 -3.52
C ALA A 185 39.66 14.65 -2.78
N ALA A 186 39.24 13.62 -3.52
CA ALA A 186 38.65 12.41 -2.94
C ALA A 186 39.68 11.67 -2.06
N LYS A 187 39.55 11.80 -0.73
CA LYS A 187 40.35 11.00 0.22
C LYS A 187 40.10 9.50 -0.03
N PRO A 188 41.14 8.66 -0.01
CA PRO A 188 40.96 7.22 -0.18
C PRO A 188 40.07 6.70 0.94
N LYS A 189 38.98 6.00 0.57
CA LYS A 189 38.06 5.41 1.55
C LYS A 189 38.80 4.37 2.37
N SER A 190 38.82 4.53 3.68
CA SER A 190 39.29 3.47 4.56
C SER A 190 38.23 2.35 4.62
N PRO A 191 38.64 1.07 4.71
CA PRO A 191 37.68 -0.03 4.83
C PRO A 191 36.87 0.05 6.14
N ALA A 192 37.38 0.74 7.17
CA ALA A 192 36.65 1.02 8.40
C ALA A 192 35.46 1.97 8.15
N ASN A 193 35.66 3.05 7.38
CA ASN A 193 34.59 4.00 7.07
C ASN A 193 33.52 3.37 6.17
N GLU A 194 33.90 2.48 5.23
CA GLU A 194 32.92 1.74 4.41
C GLU A 194 32.11 0.74 5.26
N LEU A 195 32.75 0.07 6.23
CA LEU A 195 32.06 -0.83 7.17
C LEU A 195 31.09 -0.06 8.08
N GLN A 196 31.50 1.10 8.60
CA GLN A 196 30.64 1.95 9.42
C GLN A 196 29.46 2.52 8.61
N ALA A 197 29.69 2.91 7.35
CA ALA A 197 28.62 3.37 6.45
C ALA A 197 27.62 2.26 6.10
N PHE A 198 28.07 1.00 5.94
CA PHE A 198 27.19 -0.14 5.69
C PHE A 198 26.26 -0.44 6.89
N PHE A 199 26.72 -0.18 8.12
CA PHE A 199 25.95 -0.34 9.35
C PHE A 199 25.33 0.96 9.88
N ALA A 200 25.33 2.04 9.09
CA ALA A 200 24.60 3.25 9.44
C ALA A 200 23.06 3.01 9.37
N PRO A 201 22.25 3.76 10.15
CA PRO A 201 20.80 3.76 9.99
C PRO A 201 20.39 4.20 8.58
N ALA A 202 19.18 3.81 8.17
CA ALA A 202 18.58 4.30 6.93
C ALA A 202 18.52 5.84 6.95
N ARG A 203 19.00 6.46 5.87
CA ARG A 203 18.89 7.89 5.60
C ARG A 203 18.46 8.10 4.15
N ALA A 204 17.92 9.28 3.86
CA ALA A 204 17.59 9.71 2.52
C ALA A 204 18.84 9.69 1.61
N ASN A 205 18.64 9.22 0.39
CA ASN A 205 19.61 9.24 -0.70
C ASN A 205 18.95 10.01 -1.85
N LEU A 206 19.06 11.33 -1.83
CA LEU A 206 18.34 12.24 -2.74
C LEU A 206 18.77 12.05 -4.19
N ASP A 207 17.84 12.24 -5.13
CA ASP A 207 18.10 12.25 -6.57
C ASP A 207 18.29 13.69 -7.07
N VAL A 208 19.42 14.31 -6.69
CA VAL A 208 19.77 15.69 -7.04
C VAL A 208 21.15 15.79 -7.70
N GLY A 209 21.32 16.73 -8.62
CA GLY A 209 22.56 16.99 -9.36
C GLY A 209 22.31 17.66 -10.71
N ASP A 210 23.26 18.45 -11.21
CA ASP A 210 23.13 19.18 -12.49
C ASP A 210 23.02 18.26 -13.72
N ASP A 211 23.41 16.99 -13.59
CA ASP A 211 23.23 15.98 -14.64
C ASP A 211 21.80 15.41 -14.70
N ILE A 212 20.91 15.82 -13.78
CA ILE A 212 19.52 15.37 -13.69
C ILE A 212 18.49 16.46 -13.39
N ASP A 213 18.87 17.65 -12.92
CA ASP A 213 17.95 18.77 -12.79
C ASP A 213 17.43 19.20 -14.17
N PRO A 214 16.10 19.16 -14.45
CA PRO A 214 15.57 19.59 -15.73
C PRO A 214 15.88 21.06 -16.08
N ILE A 215 16.18 21.93 -15.11
CA ILE A 215 16.58 23.32 -15.39
C ILE A 215 18.05 23.40 -15.78
N SER A 216 18.99 22.81 -15.00
CA SER A 216 20.42 22.76 -15.38
C SER A 216 20.65 22.04 -16.73
N LEU A 217 19.79 21.07 -17.08
CA LEU A 217 19.78 20.39 -18.39
C LEU A 217 19.10 21.18 -19.53
N GLY A 218 18.56 22.37 -19.28
CA GLY A 218 17.85 23.18 -20.29
C GLY A 218 16.57 22.52 -20.82
N LEU A 219 15.92 21.67 -20.02
CA LEU A 219 14.64 21.03 -20.36
C LEU A 219 13.43 21.96 -20.15
N VAL A 220 13.57 22.95 -19.27
CA VAL A 220 12.55 23.92 -18.87
C VAL A 220 13.28 25.15 -18.27
N SER A 221 12.74 26.36 -18.38
CA SER A 221 13.26 27.52 -17.63
C SER A 221 12.68 27.59 -16.21
N ASP A 222 13.29 28.35 -15.30
CA ASP A 222 12.72 28.62 -13.97
C ASP A 222 11.33 29.29 -14.07
N GLU A 223 11.13 30.19 -15.04
CA GLU A 223 9.85 30.88 -15.31
C GLU A 223 8.76 29.90 -15.80
N GLU A 224 9.12 28.99 -16.71
CA GLU A 224 8.23 27.89 -17.14
C GLU A 224 7.91 26.95 -15.96
N ALA A 225 8.88 26.69 -15.08
CA ALA A 225 8.71 25.81 -13.93
C ALA A 225 7.76 26.38 -12.87
N GLU A 226 7.87 27.67 -12.53
CA GLU A 226 6.92 28.37 -11.63
C GLU A 226 5.49 28.36 -12.20
N SER A 227 5.34 28.60 -13.51
CA SER A 227 4.05 28.56 -14.21
C SER A 227 3.42 27.16 -14.15
N LEU A 228 4.22 26.12 -14.39
CA LEU A 228 3.79 24.72 -14.32
C LEU A 228 3.46 24.25 -12.88
N PHE A 229 4.20 24.70 -11.87
CA PHE A 229 3.87 24.43 -10.45
C PHE A 229 2.57 25.14 -10.03
N THR A 230 2.40 26.40 -10.43
CA THR A 230 1.16 27.17 -10.20
C THR A 230 -0.04 26.46 -10.83
N PHE A 231 0.09 25.99 -12.07
CA PHE A 231 -0.94 25.21 -12.75
C PHE A 231 -1.27 23.91 -12.01
N PHE A 232 -0.27 23.22 -11.46
CA PHE A 232 -0.45 21.94 -10.75
C PHE A 232 -1.38 22.11 -9.55
N TYR A 233 -1.08 23.06 -8.66
CA TYR A 233 -1.88 23.28 -7.45
C TYR A 233 -3.30 23.77 -7.77
N GLN A 234 -3.47 24.60 -8.80
CA GLN A 234 -4.78 25.09 -9.21
C GLN A 234 -5.68 24.03 -9.87
N ASN A 235 -5.11 23.11 -10.68
CA ASN A 235 -5.90 22.28 -11.59
C ASN A 235 -5.78 20.76 -11.36
N LEU A 236 -4.72 20.30 -10.70
CA LEU A 236 -4.34 18.87 -10.65
C LEU A 236 -4.27 18.31 -9.22
N ALA A 237 -3.77 19.09 -8.26
CA ALA A 237 -3.54 18.64 -6.88
C ALA A 237 -4.80 18.08 -6.17
N HIS A 238 -5.99 18.56 -6.53
CA HIS A 238 -7.26 18.04 -6.00
C HIS A 238 -7.53 16.56 -6.35
N THR A 239 -6.85 16.01 -7.35
CA THR A 239 -6.87 14.57 -7.71
C THR A 239 -5.66 13.80 -7.21
N ARG A 240 -4.63 14.49 -6.68
CA ARG A 240 -3.35 13.91 -6.28
C ARG A 240 -2.80 14.56 -5.01
N TRP A 241 -3.27 14.01 -3.90
CA TRP A 241 -2.91 14.38 -2.53
C TRP A 241 -1.46 14.01 -2.17
N GLY A 242 -0.97 14.46 -1.01
CA GLY A 242 0.41 14.24 -0.56
C GLY A 242 1.33 15.46 -0.69
N LEU A 243 0.93 16.49 -1.43
CA LEU A 243 1.72 17.71 -1.68
C LEU A 243 1.09 18.91 -0.99
N ASP A 244 1.63 19.27 0.18
CA ASP A 244 1.32 20.50 0.92
C ASP A 244 2.03 21.71 0.28
N PRO A 245 1.32 22.73 -0.22
CA PRO A 245 1.91 23.86 -0.93
C PRO A 245 2.74 24.78 -0.01
N ARG A 246 2.60 24.68 1.33
CA ARG A 246 3.47 25.40 2.29
C ARG A 246 4.89 24.84 2.32
N LEU A 247 5.05 23.58 1.93
CA LEU A 247 6.33 22.86 1.93
C LEU A 247 6.85 22.68 0.48
N TYR A 248 6.03 22.11 -0.40
CA TYR A 248 6.42 21.72 -1.77
C TYR A 248 6.35 22.88 -2.76
N THR A 249 7.10 23.93 -2.46
CA THR A 249 7.48 25.00 -3.41
C THR A 249 8.38 24.44 -4.52
N THR A 250 8.55 25.19 -5.61
CA THR A 250 9.54 24.91 -6.67
C THR A 250 10.93 24.72 -6.10
N ALA A 251 11.42 25.69 -5.32
CA ALA A 251 12.76 25.70 -4.74
C ALA A 251 12.99 24.51 -3.78
N PHE A 252 12.05 24.25 -2.86
CA PHE A 252 12.14 23.10 -1.96
C PHE A 252 12.13 21.79 -2.75
N THR A 253 11.19 21.63 -3.69
CA THR A 253 11.07 20.38 -4.46
C THR A 253 12.31 20.11 -5.32
N ARG A 254 12.83 21.12 -6.03
CA ARG A 254 14.04 21.02 -6.86
C ARG A 254 15.29 20.68 -6.05
N SER A 255 15.44 21.26 -4.86
CA SER A 255 16.56 20.97 -3.95
C SER A 255 16.48 19.61 -3.24
N ARG A 256 15.35 18.91 -3.33
CA ARG A 256 15.10 17.63 -2.66
C ARG A 256 14.99 16.42 -3.61
N SER A 257 14.38 16.59 -4.79
CA SER A 257 14.23 15.50 -5.77
C SER A 257 14.00 16.03 -7.18
N ALA A 258 14.93 15.73 -8.11
CA ALA A 258 14.74 16.01 -9.52
C ALA A 258 13.55 15.23 -10.10
N PHE A 259 13.28 14.01 -9.61
CA PHE A 259 12.15 13.19 -10.04
C PHE A 259 10.81 13.77 -9.62
N LEU A 260 10.64 14.23 -8.38
CA LEU A 260 9.38 14.88 -7.96
C LEU A 260 9.17 16.18 -8.73
N PHE A 261 10.21 17.01 -8.82
CA PHE A 261 10.17 18.28 -9.55
C PHE A 261 9.77 18.06 -11.02
N THR A 262 10.47 17.18 -11.73
CA THR A 262 10.15 16.83 -13.13
C THR A 262 8.74 16.23 -13.27
N SER A 263 8.28 15.43 -12.31
CA SER A 263 6.96 14.78 -12.37
C SER A 263 5.80 15.77 -12.26
N ILE A 264 5.91 16.76 -11.37
CA ILE A 264 4.93 17.86 -11.25
C ILE A 264 4.89 18.68 -12.54
N LEU A 265 6.06 19.04 -13.07
CA LEU A 265 6.18 19.78 -14.33
C LEU A 265 5.62 19.02 -15.54
N ALA A 266 5.93 17.72 -15.64
CA ALA A 266 5.43 16.84 -16.70
C ALA A 266 3.90 16.69 -16.66
N ALA A 267 3.33 16.55 -15.46
CA ALA A 267 1.89 16.49 -15.25
C ALA A 267 1.20 17.78 -15.72
N SER A 268 1.62 18.96 -15.26
CA SER A 268 1.04 20.23 -15.71
C SER A 268 1.19 20.45 -17.21
N ALA A 269 2.36 20.14 -17.78
CA ALA A 269 2.61 20.30 -19.20
C ALA A 269 1.70 19.41 -20.07
N LEU A 270 1.21 18.28 -19.55
CA LEU A 270 0.25 17.40 -20.22
C LEU A 270 -1.11 18.08 -20.47
N PHE A 271 -1.52 18.98 -19.57
CA PHE A 271 -2.83 19.65 -19.59
C PHE A 271 -2.79 21.07 -20.16
N MET A 272 -1.63 21.73 -20.19
CA MET A 272 -1.49 23.06 -20.80
C MET A 272 -1.37 22.95 -22.34
N PRO A 273 -2.28 23.55 -23.14
CA PRO A 273 -2.31 23.36 -24.59
C PRO A 273 -1.06 23.83 -25.36
N SER A 274 -0.35 24.84 -24.84
CA SER A 274 0.90 25.36 -25.40
C SER A 274 2.11 24.47 -25.12
N CYS A 275 2.06 23.62 -24.10
CA CYS A 275 3.23 22.94 -23.52
C CYS A 275 3.57 21.59 -24.17
N ALA A 276 3.13 21.31 -25.40
CA ALA A 276 3.30 20.00 -26.05
C ALA A 276 4.77 19.52 -26.13
N ALA A 277 5.71 20.44 -26.40
CA ALA A 277 7.14 20.13 -26.44
C ALA A 277 7.73 19.87 -25.05
N LEU A 278 7.33 20.68 -24.04
CA LEU A 278 7.71 20.50 -22.64
C LEU A 278 7.19 19.17 -22.10
N SER A 279 5.91 18.86 -22.33
CA SER A 279 5.28 17.61 -21.90
C SER A 279 6.04 16.39 -22.42
N LYS A 280 6.41 16.37 -23.71
CA LYS A 280 7.20 15.28 -24.29
C LYS A 280 8.59 15.15 -23.66
N ARG A 281 9.33 16.25 -23.48
CA ARG A 281 10.72 16.20 -22.95
C ARG A 281 10.75 15.90 -21.45
N LEU A 282 9.85 16.50 -20.68
CA LEU A 282 9.72 16.26 -19.23
C LEU A 282 9.19 14.86 -18.92
N SER A 283 8.22 14.32 -19.67
CA SER A 283 7.72 12.95 -19.47
C SER A 283 8.80 11.90 -19.76
N ASN A 284 9.61 12.12 -20.80
CA ASN A 284 10.76 11.26 -21.10
C ASN A 284 11.82 11.34 -19.99
N HIS A 285 12.08 12.55 -19.46
CA HIS A 285 13.02 12.75 -18.37
C HIS A 285 12.54 12.08 -17.06
N ALA A 286 11.27 12.28 -16.67
CA ALA A 286 10.67 11.63 -15.51
C ALA A 286 10.77 10.08 -15.57
N LYS A 287 10.55 9.47 -16.74
CA LYS A 287 10.76 8.03 -16.94
C LYS A 287 12.24 7.61 -16.80
N GLY A 288 13.17 8.44 -17.28
CA GLY A 288 14.61 8.25 -17.07
C GLY A 288 15.01 8.33 -15.60
N LEU A 289 14.45 9.30 -14.86
CA LEU A 289 14.68 9.47 -13.42
C LEU A 289 14.09 8.32 -12.60
N ALA A 290 12.88 7.84 -12.92
CA ALA A 290 12.29 6.65 -12.29
C ALA A 290 13.21 5.41 -12.42
N HIS A 291 13.85 5.23 -13.58
CA HIS A 291 14.84 4.16 -13.77
C HIS A 291 16.18 4.43 -13.05
N ARG A 292 16.62 5.70 -12.99
CA ARG A 292 17.82 6.11 -12.23
C ARG A 292 17.66 5.85 -10.73
N VAL A 293 16.48 6.16 -10.16
CA VAL A 293 16.11 5.90 -8.77
C VAL A 293 16.30 4.42 -8.42
N PHE A 294 15.79 3.49 -9.24
CA PHE A 294 15.99 2.06 -9.04
C PHE A 294 17.47 1.66 -9.10
N THR A 295 18.17 2.08 -10.16
CA THR A 295 19.57 1.69 -10.43
C THR A 295 20.55 2.19 -9.36
N HIS A 296 20.34 3.40 -8.83
CA HIS A 296 21.22 4.03 -7.82
C HIS A 296 20.69 3.91 -6.39
N ARG A 297 19.50 3.31 -6.21
CA ARG A 297 18.78 3.18 -4.92
C ARG A 297 18.60 4.52 -4.22
N HIS A 298 18.18 5.54 -4.97
CA HIS A 298 17.74 6.80 -4.39
C HIS A 298 16.46 6.57 -3.57
N LYS A 299 16.32 7.27 -2.44
CA LYS A 299 15.17 7.16 -1.55
C LYS A 299 14.96 8.42 -0.73
N SER A 300 13.72 8.90 -0.69
CA SER A 300 13.26 10.04 0.10
C SER A 300 11.72 10.09 0.09
N VAL A 301 11.10 10.95 0.91
CA VAL A 301 9.64 11.18 0.87
C VAL A 301 9.20 11.70 -0.50
N GLU A 302 10.02 12.57 -1.09
CA GLU A 302 9.79 13.22 -2.37
C GLU A 302 9.80 12.21 -3.52
N ILE A 303 10.72 11.24 -3.50
CA ILE A 303 10.77 10.13 -4.48
C ILE A 303 9.51 9.25 -4.38
N VAL A 304 8.99 9.01 -3.17
CA VAL A 304 7.71 8.30 -3.00
C VAL A 304 6.59 9.11 -3.67
N LEU A 305 6.45 10.39 -3.33
CA LEU A 305 5.45 11.27 -3.93
C LEU A 305 5.57 11.35 -5.46
N ALA A 306 6.80 11.32 -6.02
CA ALA A 306 7.05 11.36 -7.45
C ALA A 306 6.46 10.14 -8.18
N PHE A 307 6.68 8.93 -7.67
CA PHE A 307 6.02 7.73 -8.21
C PHE A 307 4.49 7.86 -8.17
N LEU A 308 3.95 8.36 -7.05
CA LEU A 308 2.50 8.51 -6.88
C LEU A 308 1.89 9.60 -7.78
N VAL A 309 2.63 10.68 -8.09
CA VAL A 309 2.22 11.76 -9.01
C VAL A 309 2.11 11.31 -10.46
N ASN A 310 2.91 10.31 -10.90
CA ASN A 310 2.85 9.82 -12.27
C ASN A 310 1.65 8.88 -12.55
N ILE A 311 1.20 8.11 -11.55
CA ILE A 311 0.15 7.08 -11.69
C ILE A 311 -1.16 7.57 -12.32
N PRO A 312 -1.74 8.74 -11.95
CA PRO A 312 -3.04 9.17 -12.46
C PRO A 312 -3.11 9.32 -13.98
N TRP A 313 -2.00 9.66 -14.65
CA TRP A 313 -2.00 10.05 -16.06
C TRP A 313 -0.96 9.31 -16.92
N MET A 314 -0.57 8.11 -16.51
CA MET A 314 0.26 7.22 -17.32
C MET A 314 -0.34 7.02 -18.73
N PHE A 315 0.52 7.07 -19.75
CA PHE A 315 0.12 6.76 -21.12
C PHE A 315 -0.24 5.27 -21.26
N PRO A 316 -1.20 4.91 -22.12
CA PRO A 316 -1.49 3.51 -22.43
C PRO A 316 -0.28 2.82 -23.06
N GLY A 317 -0.03 1.57 -22.65
CA GLY A 317 0.87 0.67 -23.36
C GLY A 317 0.23 0.04 -24.61
N LYS A 318 0.85 -1.02 -25.14
CA LYS A 318 0.35 -1.75 -26.32
C LYS A 318 -0.66 -2.82 -25.95
N GLN A 319 -0.55 -3.37 -24.73
CA GLN A 319 -1.44 -4.38 -24.16
C GLN A 319 -1.96 -3.93 -22.79
N SER A 320 -3.07 -4.52 -22.32
CA SER A 320 -3.61 -4.25 -20.98
C SER A 320 -2.67 -4.65 -19.84
N THR A 321 -1.70 -5.53 -20.11
CA THR A 321 -0.64 -5.96 -19.19
C THR A 321 0.52 -4.96 -19.07
N ASP A 322 0.60 -3.97 -19.95
CA ASP A 322 1.69 -2.99 -19.99
C ASP A 322 1.51 -1.83 -18.99
N ASP A 323 0.53 -1.92 -18.07
CA ASP A 323 0.24 -0.89 -17.07
C ASP A 323 1.33 -0.82 -15.98
N GLU A 324 2.24 0.15 -16.14
CA GLU A 324 3.32 0.44 -15.19
C GLU A 324 2.82 0.85 -13.78
N THR A 325 1.52 1.12 -13.57
CA THR A 325 0.95 1.55 -12.28
C THR A 325 1.36 0.60 -11.15
N CYS A 326 1.28 -0.71 -11.35
CA CYS A 326 1.60 -1.70 -10.31
C CYS A 326 3.09 -1.66 -9.94
N THR A 327 3.97 -1.40 -10.91
CA THR A 327 5.41 -1.22 -10.70
C THR A 327 5.71 0.06 -9.92
N TYR A 328 5.04 1.17 -10.26
CA TYR A 328 5.22 2.45 -9.57
C TYR A 328 4.70 2.40 -8.13
N ILE A 329 3.54 1.77 -7.88
CA ILE A 329 3.04 1.52 -6.51
C ILE A 329 4.04 0.66 -5.75
N SER A 330 4.49 -0.46 -6.32
CA SER A 330 5.43 -1.37 -5.64
C SER A 330 6.76 -0.68 -5.30
N MET A 331 7.28 0.16 -6.19
CA MET A 331 8.50 0.94 -5.93
C MET A 331 8.27 2.01 -4.86
N ALA A 332 7.16 2.74 -4.93
CA ALA A 332 6.77 3.72 -3.92
C ALA A 332 6.63 3.06 -2.53
N THR A 333 5.93 1.93 -2.42
CA THR A 333 5.76 1.18 -1.16
C THR A 333 7.10 0.68 -0.63
N THR A 334 8.00 0.22 -1.51
CA THR A 334 9.35 -0.21 -1.13
C THR A 334 10.13 0.96 -0.53
N VAL A 335 10.20 2.10 -1.24
CA VAL A 335 10.90 3.31 -0.76
C VAL A 335 10.27 3.86 0.52
N ALA A 336 8.94 3.90 0.63
CA ALA A 336 8.22 4.32 1.83
C ALA A 336 8.50 3.41 3.04
N THR A 337 8.67 2.11 2.82
CA THR A 337 9.06 1.16 3.86
C THR A 337 10.52 1.36 4.28
N ASP A 338 11.43 1.51 3.31
CA ASP A 338 12.86 1.81 3.51
C ASP A 338 13.11 3.14 4.25
N MET A 339 12.18 4.10 4.13
CA MET A 339 12.18 5.41 4.80
C MET A 339 11.34 5.42 6.10
N SER A 340 10.79 4.28 6.54
CA SER A 340 9.95 4.13 7.73
C SER A 340 8.72 5.05 7.79
N LEU A 341 8.05 5.29 6.64
CA LEU A 341 6.80 6.07 6.57
C LEU A 341 5.59 5.31 7.14
N HIS A 342 5.70 3.99 7.30
CA HIS A 342 4.64 3.11 7.79
C HIS A 342 4.38 3.20 9.30
N LYS A 343 5.32 3.80 10.04
CA LYS A 343 5.28 3.92 11.51
C LYS A 343 4.45 5.10 11.98
N SER A 344 3.93 5.02 13.20
CA SER A 344 3.25 6.13 13.86
C SER A 344 4.27 7.09 14.48
N ILE A 345 4.13 8.40 14.25
CA ILE A 345 5.02 9.40 14.85
C ILE A 345 4.49 9.73 16.26
N LEU A 346 5.31 9.54 17.29
CA LEU A 346 4.88 9.79 18.66
C LEU A 346 4.89 11.30 19.00
N SER A 347 3.84 11.77 19.69
CA SER A 347 3.94 13.01 20.48
C SER A 347 4.98 12.83 21.60
N LEU A 348 5.68 13.92 21.97
CA LEU A 348 6.65 13.91 23.06
C LEU A 348 6.03 13.45 24.39
N ASP A 349 4.80 13.88 24.70
CA ASP A 349 4.09 13.49 25.93
C ASP A 349 3.88 11.97 25.99
N MET A 350 3.54 11.36 24.85
CA MET A 350 3.38 9.92 24.70
C MET A 350 4.71 9.19 24.73
N LEU A 351 5.79 9.80 24.24
CA LEU A 351 7.14 9.23 24.29
C LEU A 351 7.69 9.21 25.72
N GLU A 352 7.43 10.26 26.51
CA GLU A 352 7.68 10.27 27.95
C GLU A 352 6.80 9.26 28.70
N LEU A 353 5.49 9.22 28.42
CA LEU A 353 4.58 8.28 29.08
C LEU A 353 4.95 6.83 28.78
N ASN A 354 5.26 6.50 27.53
CA ASN A 354 5.73 5.17 27.13
C ASN A 354 7.08 4.82 27.77
N ALA A 355 7.99 5.80 27.95
CA ALA A 355 9.24 5.59 28.68
C ALA A 355 9.03 5.33 30.18
N ARG A 356 8.06 6.00 30.81
CA ARG A 356 7.67 5.77 32.22
C ARG A 356 6.94 4.45 32.42
N LEU A 357 6.16 3.98 31.44
CA LEU A 357 5.35 2.75 31.51
C LEU A 357 6.04 1.50 30.92
N GLY A 358 7.20 1.64 30.25
CA GLY A 358 7.93 0.51 29.67
C GLY A 358 7.26 -0.15 28.47
N ILE A 359 6.41 0.59 27.74
CA ILE A 359 5.62 0.07 26.62
C ILE A 359 6.51 -0.16 25.38
N THR A 360 6.29 -1.28 24.69
CA THR A 360 7.07 -1.70 23.50
C THR A 360 6.73 -0.86 22.26
N ARG A 361 7.76 -0.27 21.64
CA ARG A 361 7.67 0.77 20.59
C ARG A 361 7.67 0.25 19.14
N ALA A 362 7.28 -1.00 18.88
CA ALA A 362 7.58 -1.68 17.61
C ALA A 362 6.99 -1.01 16.35
N ASP A 363 5.82 -0.38 16.46
CA ASP A 363 5.14 0.32 15.35
C ASP A 363 5.36 1.85 15.37
N ASP A 364 6.11 2.36 16.36
CA ASP A 364 6.25 3.78 16.67
C ASP A 364 7.62 4.33 16.20
N LEU A 365 7.69 5.63 15.92
CA LEU A 365 8.90 6.35 15.50
C LEU A 365 9.06 7.67 16.27
N ASP A 366 10.27 7.92 16.76
CA ASP A 366 10.65 9.18 17.41
C ASP A 366 10.72 10.34 16.38
N PRO A 367 10.20 11.54 16.69
CA PRO A 367 10.22 12.68 15.78
C PRO A 367 11.62 13.14 15.32
N ARG A 368 12.64 13.13 16.19
CA ARG A 368 14.02 13.50 15.81
C ARG A 368 14.62 12.42 14.92
N ALA A 369 14.37 11.15 15.20
CA ALA A 369 14.76 10.03 14.34
C ALA A 369 14.11 10.12 12.95
N ALA A 370 12.82 10.48 12.87
CA ALA A 370 12.12 10.70 11.61
C ALA A 370 12.73 11.82 10.76
N LEU A 371 13.02 12.99 11.36
CA LEU A 371 13.70 14.09 10.67
C LEU A 371 15.14 13.73 10.26
N ALA A 372 15.89 13.05 11.12
CA ALA A 372 17.26 12.60 10.83
C ALA A 372 17.32 11.52 9.73
N ILE A 373 16.27 10.70 9.55
CA ILE A 373 16.12 9.79 8.42
C ILE A 373 15.96 10.59 7.11
N ASP A 374 15.19 11.67 7.10
CA ASP A 374 14.95 12.49 5.90
C ASP A 374 16.07 13.50 5.58
N GLY A 375 17.10 13.59 6.43
CA GLY A 375 18.26 14.47 6.26
C GLY A 375 18.15 15.82 6.98
N PHE A 376 17.25 15.94 7.95
CA PHE A 376 16.96 17.16 8.71
C PHE A 376 17.31 17.01 10.21
N SER A 377 18.47 16.42 10.53
CA SER A 377 18.87 16.10 11.91
C SER A 377 18.97 17.31 12.84
N GLU A 378 19.25 18.49 12.31
CA GLU A 378 19.44 19.73 13.08
C GLU A 378 18.13 20.51 13.31
N LEU A 379 17.00 20.05 12.76
CA LEU A 379 15.70 20.70 12.97
C LEU A 379 15.02 20.17 14.24
N ASP A 380 14.62 21.09 15.12
CA ASP A 380 13.75 20.76 16.25
C ASP A 380 12.36 20.30 15.74
N PRO A 381 11.86 19.12 16.17
CA PRO A 381 10.52 18.64 15.85
C PRO A 381 9.36 19.58 16.21
N GLN A 382 9.52 20.47 17.20
CA GLN A 382 8.46 21.40 17.59
C GLN A 382 8.45 22.71 16.79
N SER A 383 9.53 23.02 16.07
CA SER A 383 9.54 24.12 15.09
C SER A 383 8.49 23.91 13.99
N ASP A 384 7.89 24.98 13.46
CA ASP A 384 6.84 24.88 12.43
C ASP A 384 7.29 24.06 11.21
N MET A 385 8.55 24.19 10.80
CA MET A 385 9.13 23.41 9.71
C MET A 385 9.30 21.93 10.09
N GLY A 386 9.77 21.62 11.30
CA GLY A 386 9.86 20.24 11.81
C GLY A 386 8.49 19.58 11.86
N ARG A 387 7.49 20.28 12.40
CA ARG A 387 6.09 19.81 12.46
C ARG A 387 5.51 19.58 11.06
N LEU A 388 5.71 20.51 10.11
CA LEU A 388 5.24 20.37 8.72
C LEU A 388 5.92 19.21 7.97
N LEU A 389 7.22 18.98 8.17
CA LEU A 389 7.95 17.85 7.58
C LEU A 389 7.43 16.51 8.12
N LEU A 390 7.25 16.38 9.44
CA LEU A 390 6.67 15.20 10.08
C LEU A 390 5.23 14.93 9.58
N ARG A 391 4.39 15.97 9.53
CA ARG A 391 3.04 15.91 8.96
C ARG A 391 3.04 15.47 7.49
N SER A 392 4.05 15.88 6.71
CA SER A 392 4.20 15.45 5.31
C SER A 392 4.54 13.97 5.18
N ARG A 393 5.33 13.39 6.09
CA ARG A 393 5.60 11.93 6.11
C ARG A 393 4.31 11.13 6.28
N GLU A 394 3.46 11.52 7.23
CA GLU A 394 2.15 10.91 7.47
C GLU A 394 1.23 11.06 6.25
N ARG A 395 1.13 12.29 5.71
CA ARG A 395 0.33 12.61 4.53
C ARG A 395 0.74 11.78 3.31
N CYS A 396 2.05 11.58 3.13
CA CYS A 396 2.61 10.72 2.09
C CYS A 396 2.13 9.26 2.26
N TRP A 397 2.21 8.70 3.47
CA TRP A 397 1.76 7.34 3.77
C TRP A 397 0.25 7.15 3.57
N ILE A 398 -0.58 8.06 4.07
CA ILE A 398 -2.04 8.01 3.89
C ILE A 398 -2.40 8.07 2.39
N SER A 399 -1.62 8.80 1.57
CA SER A 399 -1.86 8.95 0.13
C SER A 399 -1.66 7.69 -0.74
N PHE A 400 -1.28 6.56 -0.14
CA PHE A 400 -1.30 5.24 -0.79
C PHE A 400 -2.70 4.61 -0.85
N MET A 401 -3.57 4.85 0.15
CA MET A 401 -4.84 4.12 0.29
C MET A 401 -5.78 4.36 -0.89
N SER A 402 -5.79 5.58 -1.41
CA SER A 402 -6.69 6.01 -2.48
C SER A 402 -6.36 5.46 -3.87
N LEU A 403 -5.22 4.77 -4.05
CA LEU A 403 -4.65 4.49 -5.38
C LEU A 403 -4.89 3.08 -5.94
N ALA A 404 -5.44 2.12 -5.20
CA ALA A 404 -5.49 0.73 -5.65
C ALA A 404 -6.67 0.42 -6.62
N ARG A 405 -6.33 -0.21 -7.77
CA ARG A 405 -7.16 -0.27 -8.99
C ARG A 405 -7.65 -1.69 -9.29
N GLY A 406 -8.65 -2.17 -8.56
CA GLY A 406 -9.27 -3.50 -8.77
C GLY A 406 -8.37 -4.73 -8.50
N ARG A 407 -7.15 -4.52 -8.02
CA ARG A 407 -6.22 -5.57 -7.54
C ARG A 407 -6.26 -5.65 -6.01
N PRO A 408 -5.87 -6.79 -5.39
CA PRO A 408 -5.71 -6.86 -3.94
C PRO A 408 -4.74 -5.77 -3.48
N PHE A 409 -5.11 -5.14 -2.37
CA PHE A 409 -4.45 -3.94 -1.87
C PHE A 409 -3.15 -4.33 -1.13
N SER A 410 -2.03 -3.71 -1.52
CA SER A 410 -0.67 -4.23 -1.24
C SER A 410 0.11 -3.47 -0.16
N VAL A 411 -0.53 -2.56 0.58
CA VAL A 411 0.09 -1.76 1.64
C VAL A 411 -0.59 -2.14 2.97
N PRO A 412 0.16 -2.45 4.05
CA PRO A 412 -0.45 -2.91 5.30
C PRO A 412 -1.27 -1.81 5.98
N ILE A 413 -2.40 -2.18 6.60
CA ILE A 413 -3.21 -1.26 7.40
C ILE A 413 -2.53 -1.03 8.76
N THR A 414 -1.62 -0.05 8.79
CA THR A 414 -0.86 0.36 9.98
C THR A 414 -1.70 1.20 10.94
N ARG A 415 -1.20 1.44 12.16
CA ARG A 415 -1.84 2.27 13.19
C ARG A 415 -2.25 3.65 12.66
N SER A 416 -1.34 4.33 11.95
CA SER A 416 -1.56 5.64 11.32
C SER A 416 -2.69 5.66 10.27
N LEU A 417 -3.22 4.50 9.86
CA LEU A 417 -4.35 4.34 8.95
C LEU A 417 -5.63 3.89 9.68
N LYS A 418 -5.51 3.21 10.83
CA LYS A 418 -6.63 2.84 11.70
C LYS A 418 -7.16 4.05 12.47
N ASP A 419 -6.26 4.93 12.89
CA ASP A 419 -6.58 6.05 13.78
C ASP A 419 -6.73 7.39 13.02
N CYS A 420 -6.85 7.36 11.68
CA CYS A 420 -6.71 8.56 10.83
C CYS A 420 -7.96 9.47 10.75
N ASP A 421 -9.12 9.05 11.23
CA ASP A 421 -10.41 9.75 11.04
C ASP A 421 -10.40 11.21 11.54
N ASN A 422 -9.67 11.47 12.64
CA ASN A 422 -9.51 12.83 13.18
C ASN A 422 -8.29 13.59 12.64
N TRP A 423 -7.42 12.93 11.86
CA TRP A 423 -6.17 13.49 11.35
C TRP A 423 -6.34 14.79 10.52
N PRO A 424 -7.42 14.99 9.72
CA PRO A 424 -7.69 16.26 9.01
C PRO A 424 -8.05 17.45 9.90
N HIS A 425 -8.33 17.26 11.20
CA HIS A 425 -8.75 18.35 12.11
C HIS A 425 -7.58 19.03 12.85
N SER A 426 -6.34 18.84 12.38
CA SER A 426 -5.13 19.50 12.93
C SER A 426 -4.99 20.94 12.43
N ASP A 427 -4.34 21.78 13.24
CA ASP A 427 -3.78 23.08 12.87
C ASP A 427 -2.86 23.05 11.63
N LEU A 428 -2.24 21.89 11.36
CA LEU A 428 -1.37 21.65 10.19
C LEU A 428 -2.11 20.98 9.02
N ALA A 429 -3.44 20.95 9.05
CA ALA A 429 -4.24 20.45 7.93
C ALA A 429 -3.97 21.24 6.64
N ASP A 430 -3.96 20.52 5.52
CA ASP A 430 -4.07 21.08 4.18
C ASP A 430 -5.54 20.95 3.72
N PRO A 431 -6.10 21.86 2.89
CA PRO A 431 -7.48 21.73 2.38
C PRO A 431 -7.79 20.40 1.67
N GLN A 432 -6.78 19.68 1.19
CA GLN A 432 -6.92 18.35 0.59
C GLN A 432 -6.85 17.18 1.58
N ASP A 433 -6.53 17.41 2.87
CA ASP A 433 -6.45 16.34 3.88
C ASP A 433 -7.82 15.68 4.13
N GLY A 434 -8.91 16.47 4.08
CA GLY A 434 -10.29 15.96 4.19
C GLY A 434 -10.65 14.99 3.06
N PRO A 435 -10.57 15.40 1.79
CA PRO A 435 -10.72 14.50 0.64
C PRO A 435 -9.80 13.27 0.69
N LEU A 436 -8.52 13.45 1.03
CA LEU A 436 -7.54 12.37 1.19
C LEU A 436 -7.99 11.32 2.21
N VAL A 437 -8.26 11.73 3.45
CA VAL A 437 -8.62 10.79 4.52
C VAL A 437 -9.98 10.17 4.27
N SER A 438 -10.96 10.91 3.73
CA SER A 438 -12.27 10.35 3.41
C SER A 438 -12.18 9.13 2.49
N MET A 439 -11.28 9.14 1.49
CA MET A 439 -11.06 7.99 0.59
C MET A 439 -10.20 6.89 1.23
N ALA A 440 -9.28 7.26 2.12
CA ALA A 440 -8.51 6.28 2.90
C ALA A 440 -9.41 5.48 3.84
N VAL A 441 -10.28 6.17 4.60
CA VAL A 441 -11.29 5.61 5.50
C VAL A 441 -12.32 4.78 4.71
N LEU A 442 -12.86 5.32 3.60
CA LEU A 442 -13.78 4.57 2.73
C LEU A 442 -13.17 3.22 2.32
N ARG A 443 -11.89 3.20 1.95
CA ARG A 443 -11.24 1.96 1.53
C ARG A 443 -10.93 1.02 2.69
N ARG A 444 -10.43 1.54 3.82
CA ARG A 444 -10.12 0.76 5.02
C ARG A 444 -11.33 -0.04 5.51
N ASP A 445 -12.50 0.58 5.51
CA ASP A 445 -13.68 0.00 6.14
C ASP A 445 -14.52 -0.87 5.19
N LEU A 446 -14.22 -0.84 3.87
CA LEU A 446 -14.87 -1.71 2.87
C LEU A 446 -14.66 -3.20 3.13
N ASP A 447 -13.51 -3.62 3.68
CA ASP A 447 -13.23 -5.05 3.91
C ASP A 447 -14.16 -5.63 4.99
N GLY A 448 -14.56 -4.82 5.97
CA GLY A 448 -15.61 -5.15 6.93
C GLY A 448 -17.00 -5.30 6.29
N LEU A 449 -17.35 -4.40 5.36
CA LEU A 449 -18.58 -4.51 4.59
C LEU A 449 -18.58 -5.76 3.69
N PHE A 450 -17.48 -6.03 2.98
CA PHE A 450 -17.34 -7.22 2.14
C PHE A 450 -17.42 -8.52 2.95
N ALA A 451 -16.90 -8.55 4.18
CA ALA A 451 -17.06 -9.70 5.07
C ALA A 451 -18.53 -9.89 5.50
N ALA A 452 -19.21 -8.82 5.90
CA ALA A 452 -20.62 -8.87 6.30
C ALA A 452 -21.55 -9.26 5.14
N VAL A 453 -21.32 -8.73 3.93
CA VAL A 453 -22.11 -9.06 2.74
C VAL A 453 -21.94 -10.52 2.32
N ARG A 454 -20.71 -11.07 2.36
CA ARG A 454 -20.50 -12.51 2.12
C ARG A 454 -21.22 -13.38 3.15
N ALA A 455 -21.08 -13.05 4.45
CA ALA A 455 -21.73 -13.80 5.52
C ALA A 455 -23.27 -13.85 5.35
N LEU A 456 -23.92 -12.73 5.00
CA LEU A 456 -25.35 -12.69 4.71
C LEU A 456 -25.74 -13.54 3.47
N CYS A 457 -24.89 -13.58 2.44
CA CYS A 457 -25.07 -14.46 1.29
C CYS A 457 -24.82 -15.95 1.62
N ASP A 458 -24.00 -16.29 2.62
CA ASP A 458 -23.76 -17.67 3.05
C ASP A 458 -24.85 -18.16 4.03
N GLU A 459 -25.41 -17.27 4.86
CA GLU A 459 -26.49 -17.59 5.79
C GLU A 459 -27.77 -18.08 5.09
N SER A 460 -28.02 -17.64 3.85
CA SER A 460 -29.15 -18.12 3.03
C SER A 460 -29.06 -19.58 2.57
N LEU A 461 -27.97 -20.30 2.90
CA LEU A 461 -27.92 -21.77 2.81
C LEU A 461 -28.88 -22.46 3.81
N ASN A 462 -29.38 -21.73 4.82
CA ASN A 462 -30.39 -22.25 5.75
C ASN A 462 -31.80 -22.14 5.12
N PRO A 463 -32.49 -23.26 4.82
CA PRO A 463 -33.78 -23.27 4.10
C PRO A 463 -34.96 -22.75 4.94
N SER A 464 -34.70 -22.21 6.13
CA SER A 464 -35.67 -21.53 7.00
C SER A 464 -35.64 -20.01 6.89
N ILE A 465 -34.75 -19.45 6.07
CA ILE A 465 -34.57 -18.00 5.91
C ILE A 465 -35.16 -17.55 4.57
N ASP A 466 -35.95 -16.48 4.59
CA ASP A 466 -36.53 -15.85 3.40
C ASP A 466 -35.46 -15.03 2.65
N GLY A 467 -35.29 -15.31 1.35
CA GLY A 467 -34.39 -14.57 0.47
C GLY A 467 -34.70 -13.06 0.39
N SER A 468 -35.95 -12.68 0.64
CA SER A 468 -36.39 -11.28 0.75
C SER A 468 -35.76 -10.58 1.95
N LEU A 469 -35.76 -11.23 3.13
CA LEU A 469 -35.15 -10.68 4.35
C LEU A 469 -33.61 -10.63 4.25
N VAL A 470 -33.00 -11.58 3.55
CA VAL A 470 -31.57 -11.55 3.22
C VAL A 470 -31.26 -10.36 2.29
N CYS A 471 -32.12 -10.11 1.30
CA CYS A 471 -32.00 -8.97 0.41
C CYS A 471 -32.08 -7.63 1.15
N GLU A 472 -33.10 -7.44 1.99
CA GLU A 472 -33.24 -6.24 2.85
C GLU A 472 -32.04 -6.07 3.79
N SER A 473 -31.51 -7.17 4.34
CA SER A 473 -30.35 -7.15 5.23
C SER A 473 -29.06 -6.72 4.51
N ILE A 474 -28.80 -7.25 3.31
CA ILE A 474 -27.65 -6.86 2.47
C ILE A 474 -27.79 -5.41 2.01
N GLN A 475 -28.97 -5.01 1.52
CA GLN A 475 -29.23 -3.63 1.11
C GLN A 475 -29.00 -2.66 2.27
N GLY A 476 -29.63 -2.93 3.42
CA GLY A 476 -29.54 -2.09 4.61
C GLY A 476 -28.13 -2.02 5.22
N ALA A 477 -27.31 -3.07 5.06
CA ALA A 477 -25.90 -3.04 5.44
C ALA A 477 -25.08 -2.12 4.53
N ILE A 478 -25.26 -2.23 3.21
CA ILE A 478 -24.57 -1.37 2.22
C ILE A 478 -25.01 0.09 2.37
N GLU A 479 -26.30 0.34 2.56
CA GLU A 479 -26.84 1.69 2.70
C GLU A 479 -26.35 2.38 3.97
N ARG A 480 -26.39 1.71 5.13
CA ARG A 480 -25.82 2.26 6.38
C ARG A 480 -24.34 2.60 6.25
N PHE A 481 -23.55 1.76 5.57
CA PHE A 481 -22.12 2.03 5.38
C PHE A 481 -21.88 3.34 4.60
N PHE A 482 -22.55 3.51 3.46
CA PHE A 482 -22.39 4.72 2.65
C PHE A 482 -23.05 5.96 3.28
N GLU A 483 -24.15 5.81 4.03
CA GLU A 483 -24.78 6.89 4.78
C GLU A 483 -23.92 7.36 5.95
N GLN A 484 -23.33 6.43 6.72
CA GLN A 484 -22.39 6.76 7.81
C GLN A 484 -21.15 7.47 7.28
N TRP A 485 -20.54 6.94 6.21
CA TRP A 485 -19.41 7.58 5.56
C TRP A 485 -19.75 8.98 5.04
N PHE A 486 -20.87 9.13 4.33
CA PHE A 486 -21.31 10.44 3.83
C PHE A 486 -21.62 11.42 4.97
N THR A 487 -22.25 10.96 6.05
CA THR A 487 -22.54 11.80 7.23
C THR A 487 -21.28 12.29 7.91
N ALA A 488 -20.25 11.43 8.03
CA ALA A 488 -18.97 11.81 8.62
C ALA A 488 -18.15 12.77 7.72
N TRP A 489 -18.13 12.53 6.40
CA TRP A 489 -17.18 13.18 5.49
C TRP A 489 -17.76 14.30 4.62
N ALA A 490 -19.09 14.43 4.51
CA ALA A 490 -19.74 15.38 3.61
C ALA A 490 -19.24 16.82 3.72
N THR A 491 -19.01 17.33 4.94
CA THR A 491 -18.50 18.70 5.18
C THR A 491 -17.09 18.91 4.63
N SER A 492 -16.26 17.87 4.62
CA SER A 492 -14.86 17.90 4.18
C SER A 492 -14.66 17.65 2.69
N ILE A 493 -15.70 17.17 1.97
CA ILE A 493 -15.58 16.73 0.56
C ILE A 493 -16.55 17.41 -0.40
N LYS A 494 -17.58 18.12 0.09
CA LYS A 494 -18.54 18.83 -0.77
C LYS A 494 -17.91 20.10 -1.37
N HIS A 495 -18.34 20.41 -2.59
CA HIS A 495 -18.09 21.72 -3.18
C HIS A 495 -18.97 22.79 -2.53
N ILE A 496 -18.72 24.07 -2.85
CA ILE A 496 -19.48 25.23 -2.33
C ILE A 496 -20.99 25.06 -2.55
N ASP A 497 -21.39 24.41 -3.65
CA ASP A 497 -22.77 24.13 -4.04
C ASP A 497 -23.43 22.96 -3.27
N GLY A 498 -22.78 22.42 -2.23
CA GLY A 498 -23.28 21.35 -1.38
C GLY A 498 -23.32 19.95 -2.01
N ARG A 499 -22.92 19.82 -3.28
CA ARG A 499 -22.79 18.54 -4.01
C ARG A 499 -21.39 17.94 -3.85
N LEU A 500 -21.28 16.64 -4.08
CA LEU A 500 -19.99 15.97 -4.24
C LEU A 500 -19.33 16.39 -5.57
N PRO A 501 -18.00 16.49 -5.65
CA PRO A 501 -17.30 16.56 -6.93
C PRO A 501 -17.60 15.30 -7.78
N PRO A 502 -17.79 15.41 -9.11
CA PRO A 502 -18.17 14.27 -9.96
C PRO A 502 -17.21 13.07 -9.86
N TYR A 503 -15.92 13.29 -9.62
CA TYR A 503 -14.97 12.18 -9.44
C TYR A 503 -15.20 11.39 -8.14
N VAL A 504 -15.68 12.05 -7.07
CA VAL A 504 -16.07 11.42 -5.79
C VAL A 504 -17.39 10.67 -5.95
N GLU A 505 -18.37 11.30 -6.59
CA GLU A 505 -19.70 10.72 -6.86
C GLU A 505 -19.59 9.47 -7.76
N ILE A 506 -18.73 9.51 -8.79
CA ILE A 506 -18.37 8.33 -9.60
C ILE A 506 -17.69 7.24 -8.77
N LEU A 507 -16.71 7.58 -7.92
CA LEU A 507 -15.97 6.60 -7.12
C LEU A 507 -16.92 5.87 -6.16
N VAL A 508 -17.72 6.61 -5.39
CA VAL A 508 -18.68 6.06 -4.41
C VAL A 508 -19.73 5.18 -5.12
N THR A 509 -20.30 5.65 -6.22
CA THR A 509 -21.34 4.92 -6.97
C THR A 509 -20.76 3.69 -7.68
N HIS A 510 -19.52 3.76 -8.19
CA HIS A 510 -18.81 2.61 -8.73
C HIS A 510 -18.47 1.57 -7.65
N THR A 511 -18.12 2.00 -6.43
CA THR A 511 -17.91 1.06 -5.32
C THR A 511 -19.21 0.34 -4.95
N ARG A 512 -20.36 1.03 -4.90
CA ARG A 512 -21.69 0.38 -4.76
C ARG A 512 -21.94 -0.63 -5.89
N LEU A 513 -21.73 -0.23 -7.14
CA LEU A 513 -21.85 -1.11 -8.31
C LEU A 513 -20.94 -2.35 -8.20
N SER A 514 -19.71 -2.19 -7.71
CA SER A 514 -18.74 -3.28 -7.53
C SER A 514 -19.21 -4.28 -6.46
N ILE A 515 -19.78 -3.80 -5.36
CA ILE A 515 -20.39 -4.64 -4.31
C ILE A 515 -21.60 -5.40 -4.91
N TYR A 516 -22.48 -4.72 -5.63
CA TYR A 516 -23.66 -5.33 -6.24
C TYR A 516 -23.29 -6.43 -7.26
N GLY A 517 -22.26 -6.19 -8.08
CA GLY A 517 -21.69 -7.23 -8.97
C GLY A 517 -21.17 -8.45 -8.21
N GLY A 518 -20.49 -8.23 -7.08
CA GLY A 518 -20.06 -9.30 -6.18
C GLY A 518 -21.23 -10.09 -5.56
N VAL A 519 -22.35 -9.43 -5.25
CA VAL A 519 -23.56 -10.09 -4.72
C VAL A 519 -24.29 -10.92 -5.78
N ILE A 520 -24.46 -10.38 -7.00
CA ILE A 520 -25.08 -11.11 -8.13
C ILE A 520 -24.30 -12.41 -8.41
N ASN A 521 -22.98 -12.30 -8.45
CA ASN A 521 -22.06 -13.40 -8.75
C ASN A 521 -21.75 -14.31 -7.55
N HIS A 522 -22.27 -14.05 -6.35
CA HIS A 522 -22.01 -14.90 -5.18
C HIS A 522 -22.65 -16.28 -5.40
N PRO A 523 -21.94 -17.41 -5.24
CA PRO A 523 -22.48 -18.73 -5.59
C PRO A 523 -23.79 -19.09 -4.86
N THR A 524 -23.86 -18.72 -3.58
CA THR A 524 -24.95 -19.03 -2.65
C THR A 524 -26.14 -18.06 -2.68
N ALA A 525 -26.04 -16.93 -3.40
CA ALA A 525 -27.05 -15.87 -3.34
C ALA A 525 -28.45 -16.36 -3.82
N PRO A 526 -29.54 -16.06 -3.09
CA PRO A 526 -30.91 -16.34 -3.51
C PRO A 526 -31.30 -15.64 -4.82
N LEU A 527 -32.35 -16.13 -5.48
CA LEU A 527 -32.85 -15.56 -6.73
C LEU A 527 -33.41 -14.14 -6.52
N GLU A 528 -34.04 -13.92 -5.37
CA GLU A 528 -34.59 -12.64 -4.90
C GLU A 528 -33.48 -11.60 -4.78
N VAL A 529 -32.40 -11.98 -4.09
CA VAL A 529 -31.17 -11.19 -3.92
C VAL A 529 -30.55 -10.87 -5.27
N ARG A 530 -30.32 -11.88 -6.13
CA ARG A 530 -29.75 -11.65 -7.48
C ARG A 530 -30.63 -10.73 -8.32
N ARG A 531 -31.95 -10.90 -8.30
CA ARG A 531 -32.91 -10.07 -9.06
C ARG A 531 -32.91 -8.61 -8.59
N PHE A 532 -32.89 -8.38 -7.27
CA PHE A 532 -32.83 -7.02 -6.73
C PHE A 532 -31.50 -6.33 -7.08
N PHE A 533 -30.37 -7.00 -6.82
CA PHE A 533 -29.05 -6.40 -7.08
C PHE A 533 -28.72 -6.28 -8.57
N HIS A 534 -29.34 -7.06 -9.46
CA HIS A 534 -29.34 -6.81 -10.90
C HIS A 534 -29.90 -5.43 -11.24
N THR A 535 -31.09 -5.10 -10.74
CA THR A 535 -31.75 -3.80 -10.98
C THR A 535 -31.00 -2.64 -10.29
N ALA A 536 -30.55 -2.82 -9.04
CA ALA A 536 -29.74 -1.83 -8.33
C ALA A 536 -28.36 -1.61 -8.98
N GLY A 537 -27.77 -2.67 -9.54
CA GLY A 537 -26.55 -2.66 -10.36
C GLY A 537 -26.75 -1.84 -11.63
N LEU A 538 -27.77 -2.15 -12.44
CA LEU A 538 -28.08 -1.39 -13.64
C LEU A 538 -28.34 0.09 -13.33
N SER A 539 -29.12 0.39 -12.28
CA SER A 539 -29.35 1.77 -11.80
C SER A 539 -28.03 2.50 -11.48
N SER A 540 -27.12 1.85 -10.75
CA SER A 540 -25.82 2.43 -10.38
C SER A 540 -24.88 2.60 -11.59
N ALA A 541 -24.93 1.68 -12.55
CA ALA A 541 -24.15 1.76 -13.78
C ALA A 541 -24.61 2.93 -14.68
N LEU A 542 -25.92 3.13 -14.84
CA LEU A 542 -26.49 4.30 -15.51
C LEU A 542 -26.14 5.60 -14.78
N SER A 543 -26.12 5.58 -13.44
CA SER A 543 -25.74 6.72 -12.60
C SER A 543 -24.28 7.15 -12.81
N VAL A 544 -23.31 6.22 -12.71
CA VAL A 544 -21.88 6.50 -12.98
C VAL A 544 -21.67 7.14 -14.35
N MET A 545 -22.33 6.63 -15.39
CA MET A 545 -22.25 7.17 -16.75
C MET A 545 -22.85 8.59 -16.85
N ARG A 546 -24.03 8.81 -16.25
CA ARG A 546 -24.68 10.12 -16.22
C ARG A 546 -23.86 11.16 -15.45
N VAL A 547 -23.29 10.83 -14.30
CA VAL A 547 -22.42 11.74 -13.53
C VAL A 547 -21.17 12.11 -14.32
N ALA A 548 -20.62 11.18 -15.11
CA ALA A 548 -19.51 11.49 -16.02
C ALA A 548 -19.90 12.47 -17.14
N ILE A 549 -21.10 12.35 -17.71
CA ILE A 549 -21.61 13.27 -18.73
C ILE A 549 -21.91 14.66 -18.14
N GLN A 550 -22.67 14.72 -17.05
CA GLN A 550 -23.04 15.98 -16.39
C GLN A 550 -21.83 16.70 -15.78
N GLY A 551 -20.84 15.95 -15.30
CA GLY A 551 -19.63 16.45 -14.65
C GLY A 551 -18.43 16.72 -15.57
N GLU A 552 -18.55 16.55 -16.89
CA GLU A 552 -17.42 16.62 -17.84
C GLU A 552 -16.44 17.81 -17.62
N PRO A 553 -16.90 19.06 -17.39
CA PRO A 553 -15.98 20.18 -17.18
C PRO A 553 -15.04 20.03 -15.98
N GLN A 554 -15.49 19.34 -14.93
CA GLN A 554 -14.70 19.08 -13.71
C GLN A 554 -13.86 17.79 -13.82
N LEU A 555 -14.15 16.93 -14.79
CA LEU A 555 -13.45 15.68 -15.03
C LEU A 555 -12.28 15.81 -16.01
N GLN A 556 -11.95 17.02 -16.48
CA GLN A 556 -10.84 17.24 -17.42
C GLN A 556 -9.51 16.66 -16.90
N SER A 557 -9.14 16.89 -15.64
CA SER A 557 -7.92 16.32 -15.03
C SER A 557 -8.09 14.94 -14.42
N MET A 558 -9.23 14.26 -14.61
CA MET A 558 -9.53 13.01 -13.88
C MET A 558 -8.44 11.92 -14.08
N PRO A 559 -8.13 11.13 -13.04
CA PRO A 559 -7.24 9.99 -13.14
C PRO A 559 -7.74 8.91 -14.12
N ASN A 560 -6.80 8.18 -14.71
CA ASN A 560 -7.03 6.98 -15.51
C ASN A 560 -7.90 5.92 -14.77
N ASN A 561 -7.92 5.91 -13.44
CA ASN A 561 -8.80 5.01 -12.68
C ASN A 561 -10.28 5.36 -12.86
N THR A 562 -10.62 6.66 -12.90
CA THR A 562 -12.00 7.13 -13.14
C THR A 562 -12.47 6.72 -14.54
N ALA A 563 -11.60 6.78 -15.55
CA ALA A 563 -11.89 6.25 -16.88
C ALA A 563 -12.21 4.74 -16.88
N ILE A 564 -11.49 3.94 -16.09
CA ILE A 564 -11.80 2.51 -15.91
C ILE A 564 -13.16 2.33 -15.24
N MET A 565 -13.45 3.06 -14.15
CA MET A 565 -14.72 2.95 -13.42
C MET A 565 -15.94 3.29 -14.31
N ILE A 566 -15.85 4.35 -15.11
CA ILE A 566 -16.89 4.72 -16.08
C ILE A 566 -17.06 3.63 -17.15
N SER A 567 -15.96 3.06 -17.63
CA SER A 567 -15.98 2.01 -18.68
C SER A 567 -16.52 0.68 -18.15
N PHE A 568 -16.20 0.34 -16.90
CA PHE A 568 -16.78 -0.82 -16.21
C PHE A 568 -18.29 -0.67 -16.07
N ALA A 569 -18.79 0.50 -15.66
CA ALA A 569 -20.22 0.80 -15.61
C ALA A 569 -20.90 0.66 -16.98
N ALA A 570 -20.28 1.17 -18.05
CA ALA A 570 -20.80 1.00 -19.41
C ALA A 570 -20.85 -0.47 -19.86
N CYS A 571 -19.79 -1.25 -19.59
CA CYS A 571 -19.77 -2.68 -19.88
C CYS A 571 -20.79 -3.47 -19.04
N PHE A 572 -20.94 -3.15 -17.75
CA PHE A 572 -21.90 -3.79 -16.85
C PHE A 572 -23.35 -3.56 -17.32
N ALA A 573 -23.68 -2.31 -17.70
CA ALA A 573 -24.98 -1.98 -18.28
C ALA A 573 -25.23 -2.72 -19.60
N LEU A 574 -24.22 -2.83 -20.48
CA LEU A 574 -24.32 -3.64 -21.71
C LEU A 574 -24.57 -5.12 -21.42
N THR A 575 -23.85 -5.71 -20.47
CA THR A 575 -24.01 -7.12 -20.12
C THR A 575 -25.40 -7.40 -19.57
N LEU A 576 -25.89 -6.63 -18.59
CA LEU A 576 -27.22 -6.87 -18.02
C LEU A 576 -28.35 -6.62 -19.04
N SER A 577 -28.29 -5.52 -19.79
CA SER A 577 -29.29 -5.23 -20.84
C SER A 577 -29.23 -6.18 -22.05
N ALA A 578 -28.17 -6.98 -22.21
CA ALA A 578 -28.09 -8.01 -23.24
C ALA A 578 -28.69 -9.37 -22.81
N HIS A 579 -28.81 -9.64 -21.50
CA HIS A 579 -29.38 -10.89 -20.99
C HIS A 579 -30.88 -10.77 -20.61
N ALA A 580 -31.37 -9.54 -20.36
CA ALA A 580 -32.80 -9.27 -20.19
C ALA A 580 -33.59 -9.28 -21.53
N ALA A 581 -32.90 -9.03 -22.65
CA ALA A 581 -33.51 -8.94 -23.98
C ALA A 581 -33.35 -10.26 -24.75
N GLY A 582 -34.35 -11.15 -24.64
CA GLY A 582 -34.54 -12.23 -25.59
C GLY A 582 -34.58 -11.68 -27.01
N GLU A 583 -33.62 -12.11 -27.83
CA GLU A 583 -33.39 -11.63 -29.21
C GLU A 583 -33.15 -10.11 -29.37
N SER A 584 -31.98 -9.67 -28.90
CA SER A 584 -31.13 -8.62 -29.52
C SER A 584 -31.48 -7.14 -29.33
N ALA A 585 -32.58 -6.80 -28.66
CA ALA A 585 -32.96 -5.41 -28.37
C ALA A 585 -32.27 -4.82 -27.11
N LEU A 586 -30.98 -4.50 -27.19
CA LEU A 586 -30.33 -3.60 -26.21
C LEU A 586 -31.09 -2.26 -26.17
N ALA A 587 -31.83 -2.01 -25.08
CA ALA A 587 -32.74 -0.87 -24.92
C ALA A 587 -32.11 0.45 -25.43
N PRO A 588 -32.72 1.16 -26.41
CA PRO A 588 -32.10 2.30 -27.08
C PRO A 588 -31.58 3.40 -26.13
N SER A 589 -32.29 3.60 -25.01
CA SER A 589 -31.94 4.53 -23.93
C SER A 589 -30.58 4.22 -23.29
N VAL A 590 -30.27 2.94 -23.04
CA VAL A 590 -28.99 2.49 -22.47
C VAL A 590 -27.88 2.65 -23.50
N ARG A 591 -28.15 2.27 -24.76
CA ARG A 591 -27.24 2.42 -25.90
C ARG A 591 -26.79 3.87 -26.08
N ASN A 592 -27.73 4.83 -26.10
CA ASN A 592 -27.45 6.25 -26.27
C ASN A 592 -26.57 6.79 -25.14
N LEU A 593 -26.88 6.46 -23.88
CA LEU A 593 -26.08 6.88 -22.72
C LEU A 593 -24.62 6.42 -22.82
N ILE A 594 -24.37 5.21 -23.35
CA ILE A 594 -23.01 4.70 -23.55
C ILE A 594 -22.31 5.43 -24.69
N GLU A 595 -22.99 5.78 -25.79
CA GLU A 595 -22.39 6.56 -26.88
C GLU A 595 -22.08 8.02 -26.49
N GLU A 596 -22.93 8.63 -25.66
CA GLU A 596 -22.66 9.92 -25.00
C GLU A 596 -21.43 9.82 -24.09
N THR A 597 -21.42 8.86 -23.16
CA THR A 597 -20.33 8.59 -22.21
C THR A 597 -19.00 8.35 -22.94
N ALA A 598 -19.01 7.50 -23.96
CA ALA A 598 -17.84 7.18 -24.75
C ALA A 598 -17.29 8.41 -25.50
N THR A 599 -18.16 9.34 -25.89
CA THR A 599 -17.75 10.62 -26.49
C THR A 599 -17.13 11.57 -25.45
N VAL A 600 -17.68 11.62 -24.23
CA VAL A 600 -17.11 12.36 -23.10
C VAL A 600 -15.71 11.83 -22.72
N LEU A 601 -15.55 10.50 -22.63
CA LEU A 601 -14.25 9.86 -22.34
C LEU A 601 -13.17 10.22 -23.37
N ILE A 602 -13.53 10.30 -24.65
CA ILE A 602 -12.64 10.76 -25.72
C ILE A 602 -12.29 12.25 -25.52
N ARG A 603 -13.28 13.13 -25.36
CA ARG A 603 -13.07 14.58 -25.20
C ARG A 603 -12.16 14.90 -24.02
N ILE A 604 -12.40 14.30 -22.85
CA ILE A 604 -11.54 14.41 -21.67
C ILE A 604 -10.12 13.94 -22.01
N GLY A 605 -9.98 12.75 -22.61
CA GLY A 605 -8.68 12.16 -22.94
C GLY A 605 -7.87 12.97 -23.96
N SER A 606 -8.53 13.81 -24.76
CA SER A 606 -7.95 14.70 -25.77
C SER A 606 -8.01 16.21 -25.41
N VAL A 607 -8.15 16.57 -24.12
CA VAL A 607 -8.14 17.97 -23.64
C VAL A 607 -6.95 18.78 -24.19
N THR A 608 -5.80 18.14 -24.35
CA THR A 608 -4.71 18.63 -25.22
C THR A 608 -4.42 17.62 -26.34
N LYS A 609 -3.86 18.12 -27.44
CA LYS A 609 -3.43 17.29 -28.59
C LYS A 609 -2.34 16.27 -28.23
N HIS A 610 -1.60 16.52 -27.15
CA HIS A 610 -0.52 15.65 -26.67
C HIS A 610 -0.93 14.73 -25.52
N ARG A 611 -2.00 15.01 -24.75
CA ARG A 611 -2.44 14.17 -23.62
C ARG A 611 -2.66 12.71 -24.01
N ASN A 612 -3.44 12.46 -25.07
CA ASN A 612 -3.74 11.11 -25.60
C ASN A 612 -4.04 10.08 -24.50
N GLY A 613 -4.87 10.48 -23.52
CA GLY A 613 -5.07 9.74 -22.29
C GLY A 613 -5.77 8.40 -22.46
N LEU A 614 -5.65 7.52 -21.46
CA LEU A 614 -6.24 6.17 -21.48
C LEU A 614 -7.75 6.16 -21.76
N SER A 615 -8.48 7.22 -21.36
CA SER A 615 -9.91 7.37 -21.63
C SER A 615 -10.26 7.48 -23.13
N VAL A 616 -9.34 7.91 -24.00
CA VAL A 616 -9.57 7.90 -25.45
C VAL A 616 -9.73 6.46 -25.96
N LEU A 617 -8.83 5.55 -25.53
CA LEU A 617 -8.90 4.15 -25.93
C LEU A 617 -10.18 3.48 -25.40
N TYR A 618 -10.57 3.76 -24.15
CA TYR A 618 -11.82 3.23 -23.60
C TYR A 618 -13.06 3.77 -24.34
N GLY A 619 -13.12 5.07 -24.64
CA GLY A 619 -14.25 5.63 -25.38
C GLY A 619 -14.36 5.09 -26.81
N GLU A 620 -13.24 4.95 -27.53
CA GLU A 620 -13.24 4.30 -28.85
C GLU A 620 -13.61 2.80 -28.77
N TYR A 621 -13.19 2.10 -27.72
CA TYR A 621 -13.56 0.70 -27.50
C TYR A 621 -15.06 0.53 -27.21
N LEU A 622 -15.64 1.37 -26.34
CA LEU A 622 -17.09 1.38 -26.09
C LEU A 622 -17.89 1.66 -27.37
N LYS A 623 -17.47 2.65 -28.17
CA LYS A 623 -18.07 2.92 -29.50
C LYS A 623 -17.97 1.72 -30.45
N GLN A 624 -16.91 0.92 -30.37
CA GLN A 624 -16.78 -0.30 -31.17
C GLN A 624 -17.68 -1.43 -30.66
N ILE A 625 -17.80 -1.63 -29.34
CA ILE A 625 -18.72 -2.64 -28.78
C ILE A 625 -20.16 -2.32 -29.19
N VAL A 626 -20.63 -1.11 -28.92
CA VAL A 626 -22.02 -0.70 -29.21
C VAL A 626 -22.36 -0.88 -30.70
N LYS A 627 -21.44 -0.52 -31.61
CA LYS A 627 -21.61 -0.72 -33.05
C LYS A 627 -21.67 -2.20 -33.46
N ARG A 628 -20.95 -3.10 -32.78
CA ARG A 628 -21.05 -4.55 -33.03
C ARG A 628 -22.39 -5.10 -32.53
N SER A 629 -22.78 -4.74 -31.31
CA SER A 629 -24.06 -5.14 -30.71
C SER A 629 -25.29 -4.44 -31.31
N GLY A 630 -25.13 -3.58 -32.33
CA GLY A 630 -26.21 -3.12 -33.20
C GLY A 630 -26.36 -3.97 -34.47
N LYS A 631 -25.24 -4.38 -35.07
CA LYS A 631 -25.22 -5.05 -36.38
C LYS A 631 -25.75 -6.48 -36.39
N HIS A 632 -25.77 -7.16 -35.24
CA HIS A 632 -26.38 -8.50 -35.15
C HIS A 632 -27.91 -8.50 -35.29
N SER A 633 -28.57 -7.34 -35.23
CA SER A 633 -30.02 -7.21 -35.45
C SER A 633 -30.41 -7.06 -36.92
N GLU A 634 -29.47 -6.77 -37.84
CA GLU A 634 -29.75 -6.68 -39.29
C GLU A 634 -29.46 -8.00 -39.99
N ALA A 635 -30.37 -8.97 -39.86
CA ALA A 635 -30.36 -10.16 -40.71
C ALA A 635 -30.55 -9.76 -42.18
N PRO A 636 -29.86 -10.41 -43.14
CA PRO A 636 -29.99 -10.08 -44.56
C PRO A 636 -31.40 -10.41 -45.05
N LYS A 637 -32.07 -9.42 -45.66
CA LYS A 637 -33.38 -9.60 -46.30
C LYS A 637 -33.27 -10.65 -47.41
N THR A 638 -33.69 -11.88 -47.14
CA THR A 638 -33.77 -12.94 -48.14
C THR A 638 -34.85 -12.58 -49.16
N ASN A 639 -34.42 -12.21 -50.37
CA ASN A 639 -35.33 -11.94 -51.48
C ASN A 639 -36.27 -13.13 -51.68
N THR A 640 -37.57 -12.86 -51.74
CA THR A 640 -38.58 -13.81 -52.18
C THR A 640 -38.23 -14.27 -53.61
N PHE A 641 -38.00 -15.56 -53.78
CA PHE A 641 -37.89 -16.18 -55.10
C PHE A 641 -39.09 -17.10 -55.29
N GLU A 642 -39.91 -16.80 -56.28
CA GLU A 642 -41.09 -17.61 -56.60
C GLU A 642 -40.66 -18.98 -57.16
N SER A 643 -41.34 -20.03 -56.74
CA SER A 643 -41.36 -21.31 -57.45
C SER A 643 -42.71 -21.99 -57.28
N ILE A 644 -43.09 -22.80 -58.27
CA ILE A 644 -44.49 -23.14 -58.57
C ILE A 644 -44.67 -24.68 -58.60
N LEU A 645 -45.91 -25.13 -58.41
CA LEU A 645 -46.45 -26.50 -58.58
C LEU A 645 -46.27 -27.45 -57.37
N GLY A 646 -47.33 -28.18 -56.96
CA GLY A 646 -47.25 -29.07 -55.78
C GLY A 646 -48.54 -29.72 -55.22
N THR A 647 -49.74 -29.38 -55.72
CA THR A 647 -50.95 -30.24 -55.81
C THR A 647 -51.44 -31.09 -54.59
N GLU A 648 -52.58 -30.68 -54.01
CA GLU A 648 -53.67 -31.51 -53.40
C GLU A 648 -53.41 -32.37 -52.11
N ALA A 649 -54.35 -32.57 -51.18
CA ALA A 649 -55.65 -31.92 -50.87
C ALA A 649 -56.05 -32.14 -49.36
N PRO A 650 -57.31 -32.31 -48.88
CA PRO A 650 -57.83 -31.40 -47.84
C PRO A 650 -58.45 -32.05 -46.58
N GLN A 651 -58.82 -31.25 -45.56
CA GLN A 651 -60.18 -31.14 -44.96
C GLN A 651 -60.24 -30.27 -43.67
N ASN A 652 -61.34 -29.49 -43.54
CA ASN A 652 -62.24 -29.29 -42.37
C ASN A 652 -61.66 -29.15 -40.93
N THR A 653 -62.17 -28.36 -39.97
CA THR A 653 -63.24 -27.32 -39.77
C THR A 653 -63.11 -26.86 -38.29
N LEU A 654 -63.56 -25.71 -37.74
CA LEU A 654 -64.31 -24.48 -38.12
C LEU A 654 -63.87 -23.37 -37.10
N PRO A 655 -64.20 -22.07 -37.25
CA PRO A 655 -63.64 -20.98 -36.44
C PRO A 655 -64.35 -20.73 -35.09
N VAL A 656 -63.61 -20.22 -34.11
CA VAL A 656 -64.11 -19.55 -32.89
C VAL A 656 -63.31 -18.26 -32.69
N PRO A 657 -63.94 -17.09 -32.50
CA PRO A 657 -63.22 -15.83 -32.37
C PRO A 657 -62.71 -15.59 -30.95
N THR A 658 -61.52 -15.02 -30.82
CA THR A 658 -61.09 -14.36 -29.59
C THR A 658 -60.29 -13.10 -29.93
N THR A 659 -60.98 -11.96 -29.97
CA THR A 659 -60.34 -10.65 -29.97
C THR A 659 -59.78 -10.39 -28.58
N LEU A 660 -58.49 -10.68 -28.38
CA LEU A 660 -57.70 -9.97 -27.39
C LEU A 660 -57.17 -8.69 -28.07
N PRO A 661 -57.19 -7.52 -27.40
CA PRO A 661 -56.65 -6.31 -27.99
C PRO A 661 -55.13 -6.41 -28.11
N ASP A 662 -54.58 -5.90 -29.20
CA ASP A 662 -53.14 -5.64 -29.30
C ASP A 662 -52.75 -4.72 -28.13
N GLN A 663 -51.78 -5.17 -27.33
CA GLN A 663 -51.11 -4.27 -26.39
C GLN A 663 -50.03 -3.53 -27.18
N ASP A 664 -50.33 -2.28 -27.55
CA ASP A 664 -49.32 -1.37 -28.09
C ASP A 664 -48.07 -1.38 -27.20
N PRO A 665 -46.85 -1.48 -27.76
CA PRO A 665 -45.63 -1.46 -26.98
C PRO A 665 -45.50 -0.11 -26.26
N LEU A 666 -45.70 -0.13 -24.95
CA LEU A 666 -45.91 1.03 -24.07
C LEU A 666 -44.72 2.03 -24.04
N TRP A 667 -43.60 1.68 -24.66
CA TRP A 667 -42.29 2.32 -24.55
C TRP A 667 -41.77 2.80 -25.92
N SER A 668 -42.60 3.50 -26.68
CA SER A 668 -42.22 4.05 -28.00
C SER A 668 -41.26 5.25 -27.95
N GLU A 669 -41.02 5.85 -26.77
CA GLU A 669 -40.07 6.96 -26.59
C GLU A 669 -38.73 6.45 -26.01
N THR A 670 -37.62 6.91 -26.60
CA THR A 670 -36.27 6.61 -26.11
C THR A 670 -35.89 7.56 -24.97
N PHE A 671 -35.55 7.02 -23.79
CA PHE A 671 -35.23 7.82 -22.62
C PHE A 671 -33.83 8.44 -22.68
N GLN A 672 -33.78 9.76 -22.50
CA GLN A 672 -32.54 10.50 -22.31
C GLN A 672 -32.02 10.34 -20.87
N PHE A 673 -31.47 9.16 -20.55
CA PHE A 673 -30.95 8.86 -19.22
C PHE A 673 -29.86 9.83 -18.72
N SER A 674 -29.17 10.55 -19.61
CA SER A 674 -28.19 11.58 -19.28
C SER A 674 -28.80 12.85 -18.67
N ALA A 675 -30.09 13.11 -18.90
CA ALA A 675 -30.82 14.27 -18.39
C ALA A 675 -31.70 13.97 -17.15
N MET A 676 -31.85 12.69 -16.78
CA MET A 676 -32.73 12.27 -15.67
C MET A 676 -32.04 12.32 -14.30
N SER A 677 -32.84 12.31 -13.23
CA SER A 677 -32.38 12.03 -11.87
C SER A 677 -32.33 10.53 -11.56
N ASP A 678 -31.57 10.13 -10.53
CA ASP A 678 -31.53 8.74 -10.07
C ASP A 678 -32.89 8.21 -9.63
N ALA A 679 -33.71 9.04 -8.98
CA ALA A 679 -35.08 8.67 -8.59
C ALA A 679 -35.97 8.35 -9.81
N GLN A 680 -35.85 9.11 -10.91
CA GLN A 680 -36.57 8.82 -12.15
C GLN A 680 -36.08 7.53 -12.80
N ILE A 681 -34.77 7.28 -12.81
CA ILE A 681 -34.20 6.04 -13.38
C ILE A 681 -34.54 4.81 -12.53
N GLN A 682 -34.49 4.91 -11.19
CA GLN A 682 -34.97 3.85 -10.30
C GLN A 682 -36.47 3.59 -10.50
N HIS A 683 -37.28 4.63 -10.67
CA HIS A 683 -38.71 4.48 -10.95
C HIS A 683 -38.95 3.73 -12.27
N ILE A 684 -38.29 4.13 -13.37
CA ILE A 684 -38.39 3.46 -14.67
C ILE A 684 -37.96 1.98 -14.57
N LEU A 685 -36.83 1.71 -13.91
CA LEU A 685 -36.28 0.36 -13.76
C LEU A 685 -37.14 -0.57 -12.88
N ASN A 686 -37.89 0.00 -11.92
CA ASN A 686 -38.76 -0.75 -11.01
C ASN A 686 -40.21 -0.90 -11.54
N GLN A 687 -40.58 -0.31 -12.68
CA GLN A 687 -41.90 -0.53 -13.27
C GLN A 687 -42.02 -1.94 -13.89
N PRO A 688 -43.14 -2.66 -13.68
CA PRO A 688 -43.36 -3.97 -14.28
C PRO A 688 -43.60 -3.84 -15.79
N GLY A 689 -42.97 -4.71 -16.58
CA GLY A 689 -43.12 -4.72 -18.04
C GLY A 689 -42.25 -3.68 -18.78
N ASN A 690 -41.06 -3.37 -18.25
CA ASN A 690 -40.01 -2.69 -19.03
C ASN A 690 -39.10 -3.74 -19.74
N ASP A 691 -38.48 -3.34 -20.85
CA ASP A 691 -37.56 -4.19 -21.66
C ASP A 691 -36.20 -4.47 -20.96
N LEU A 692 -36.11 -4.17 -19.66
CA LEU A 692 -34.92 -4.30 -18.82
C LEU A 692 -35.13 -5.26 -17.64
N ALA A 693 -36.34 -5.84 -17.52
CA ALA A 693 -36.66 -6.83 -16.51
C ALA A 693 -35.93 -8.16 -16.82
N PRO A 694 -35.19 -8.76 -15.86
CA PRO A 694 -34.37 -9.93 -16.14
C PRO A 694 -35.20 -11.17 -16.46
N SER A 695 -35.11 -11.65 -17.70
CA SER A 695 -35.55 -12.97 -18.14
C SER A 695 -34.56 -14.04 -17.66
N PHE A 696 -34.95 -14.84 -16.67
CA PHE A 696 -34.12 -15.90 -16.09
C PHE A 696 -34.24 -17.26 -16.82
N ASP A 697 -35.06 -17.37 -17.86
CA ASP A 697 -35.21 -18.60 -18.65
C ASP A 697 -33.95 -18.86 -19.48
N GLY A 698 -33.29 -19.99 -19.25
CA GLY A 698 -32.14 -20.44 -20.05
C GLY A 698 -30.74 -20.06 -19.56
N VAL A 699 -30.57 -19.59 -18.30
CA VAL A 699 -29.24 -19.28 -17.75
C VAL A 699 -28.35 -20.52 -17.63
N SER A 700 -27.41 -20.69 -18.56
CA SER A 700 -26.28 -21.60 -18.41
C SER A 700 -25.27 -21.04 -17.40
N TRP A 701 -24.86 -21.87 -16.44
CA TRP A 701 -23.78 -21.51 -15.50
C TRP A 701 -22.43 -21.27 -16.21
N GLU A 702 -22.22 -21.92 -17.35
CA GLU A 702 -20.93 -21.94 -18.06
C GLU A 702 -20.62 -20.64 -18.82
N ASP A 703 -21.65 -19.85 -19.17
CA ASP A 703 -21.45 -18.59 -19.88
C ASP A 703 -21.01 -17.44 -18.95
N MET A 704 -21.44 -17.46 -17.68
CA MET A 704 -20.97 -16.50 -16.67
C MET A 704 -19.49 -16.71 -16.30
N THR A 705 -18.96 -17.94 -16.42
CA THR A 705 -17.55 -18.26 -16.16
C THR A 705 -16.57 -17.72 -17.20
N ASN A 706 -17.02 -17.08 -18.29
CA ASN A 706 -16.13 -16.38 -19.24
C ASN A 706 -15.32 -15.21 -18.62
N PHE A 707 -15.56 -14.86 -17.36
CA PHE A 707 -14.79 -13.90 -16.57
C PHE A 707 -13.85 -14.52 -15.53
N GLU A 708 -13.65 -15.85 -15.45
CA GLU A 708 -12.73 -16.47 -14.48
C GLU A 708 -11.27 -15.95 -14.54
N TRP A 709 -10.83 -15.49 -15.72
CA TRP A 709 -9.51 -14.87 -15.89
C TRP A 709 -9.42 -13.46 -15.27
N LEU A 710 -10.55 -12.79 -15.08
CA LEU A 710 -10.71 -11.64 -14.19
C LEU A 710 -10.88 -12.18 -12.75
N TYR A 711 -9.81 -12.82 -12.27
CA TYR A 711 -9.71 -13.42 -10.95
C TYR A 711 -10.07 -12.38 -9.89
N TRP A 712 -11.32 -12.43 -9.40
CA TRP A 712 -11.76 -11.56 -8.32
C TRP A 712 -10.84 -11.80 -7.13
N PRO A 713 -10.27 -10.77 -6.50
CA PRO A 713 -9.33 -11.03 -5.43
C PRO A 713 -10.05 -11.75 -4.29
N ASP A 714 -9.49 -12.87 -3.86
CA ASP A 714 -9.51 -13.21 -2.44
C ASP A 714 -8.81 -12.03 -1.72
N ILE A 715 -9.62 -11.07 -1.27
CA ILE A 715 -9.19 -10.00 -0.36
C ILE A 715 -9.04 -10.67 1.01
N GLY A 716 -7.94 -11.42 1.14
CA GLY A 716 -7.71 -12.36 2.21
C GLY A 716 -6.68 -11.85 3.21
N ILE A 717 -7.18 -11.51 4.41
CA ILE A 717 -6.47 -11.30 5.68
C ILE A 717 -5.64 -10.01 5.77
#